data_AF-A0A4S4A0N7-F1
#
_entry.id   AF-A0A4S4A0N7-F1
#
_cell.length_a   1.000
_cell.length_b   1.000
_cell.length_c   1.000
_cell.angle_alpha   90.00
_cell.angle_beta   90.00
_cell.angle_gamma   90.00
#
_symmetry.space_group_name_H-M   'P 1'
#
loop_
_entity.id
_entity.type
_entity.pdbx_description
1 polymer ?
#
loop_
_entity_poly.entity_id
_entity_poly.type
_entity_poly.pdbx_seq_one_letter_code
_entity_poly.pdbx_strand_id
1 'polypeptide(L)'
;MKKILLTLLLLGLYGTTMAQETPPPSPNAMVVPEVTKPSVDAFALTKFGDIPINEYTGMVNASIPLYTLQSGHLSLPITLNYNAAGVKVSQPATWTGINWTLSAGGVITRTVNDKPDEADYLEGRLTAEMIDPAGLYNGSSHAIWLNRIFAKLRRIWDVKPDQFYFNFPGYSGSFFFDVDFVPRLTKADSNLKIEIMGSDPDNKIRFRQSQEFRLITPEGIKYYFGGATATETTFVGTRMDNPYVPTAYYLTRIDHPESGTIMLEYDSDSVNKTIRMDQVENLTVKVYEFDTSTRDCVRPPTVEQDHTTTLNNTITANGKTLTKIKGAGSEITFNSTNGSSLHYRKVLNSIEIKQGATVVNTINLTYLFPGLPTFSERFFLTKVEFNKNNNYGHGRKYEQYTMEYDDPLALPTRTSSARDALGYYNGKTFNSTALPQNNDLYFHNYYPNLADRSSDFASAVKGALKKIIYPTGGYSEFEYEMEKSKDYVTDGLTMDIWRNNTARNPVNKTSVNGAITGDLYQNPDGTFGFTGAFENQTIKGIINVLSTSQMGHTDVIVLKISDLSANTIQEITFRMPDGNQEIGTGRYDFSKEFTFDIVKDHQYAFQLYNNYQLSTTQFDAQLYFTYRKGTKLIDDGKLRVKRTTDYTAASEQAFVKRYYYTSMEDYFKNPLDLVTFKKNHEYITDWQLTKCCNGGGEAPLEQKQQFEINFRTFSSNPLTPISELERNYEHVLISYGGDNFELGGKYKRFNNSVLGINQDIWPIHQSVFQQERASYKGNAGDIYQGTLLEEIDLTKRGSTLYKVRQKNWQYRYEDQASITGVIGGYAYFNCLFKQSGITNFDLRKYQLLSRKVQLVKEKAYDFTTPVLYTVNVDNNPDAYLSTTTDYWYDGLIGLPTMIVTTTSEDGMVSRIHYSYADQVNLVPDATPSQITALNKLVELNKVSEPITVRTFYGLANGIPPLTGTKITYYKSWNNNPNRILPELVRFSKGSGALEDRILIEKYDAYGNMVQVRLKDGAPTYYQYNSRNQVTLKIENYAPADPVDGNEEVTLPEPIPGGPCTISQTFPGSIVTYYYYDATTFLLTRTLDTNCRNTYYEYDSLMRLKRIKDHDGNTIEEYDNNYRTN
;
A
#
# COMPACT_ATOMS: atom_id res chain seq x y z
N MET A 1 -8.19 3.77 30.02
CA MET A 1 -8.63 4.16 31.38
C MET A 1 -7.80 5.30 32.00
N LYS A 2 -6.50 5.17 32.33
CA LYS A 2 -5.74 6.22 33.07
C LYS A 2 -5.85 7.65 32.51
N LYS A 3 -5.68 7.87 31.19
CA LYS A 3 -5.87 9.19 30.56
C LYS A 3 -7.31 9.74 30.71
N ILE A 4 -8.32 8.87 30.78
CA ILE A 4 -9.72 9.27 30.98
C ILE A 4 -9.97 9.67 32.45
N LEU A 5 -9.46 8.91 33.44
CA LEU A 5 -9.61 9.27 34.86
C LEU A 5 -8.96 10.63 35.20
N LEU A 6 -7.77 10.92 34.67
CA LEU A 6 -7.10 12.21 34.89
C LEU A 6 -7.85 13.40 34.23
N THR A 7 -8.73 13.13 33.26
CA THR A 7 -9.56 14.15 32.58
C THR A 7 -10.97 14.24 33.17
N LEU A 8 -11.55 13.14 33.68
CA LEU A 8 -12.84 13.16 34.40
C LEU A 8 -12.76 13.97 35.71
N LEU A 9 -11.60 13.94 36.39
CA LEU A 9 -11.36 14.70 37.62
C LEU A 9 -11.36 16.23 37.41
N LEU A 10 -11.42 16.71 36.16
CA LEU A 10 -11.57 18.12 35.80
C LEU A 10 -13.03 18.55 35.52
N LEU A 11 -13.98 17.61 35.42
CA LEU A 11 -15.35 17.87 34.95
C LEU A 11 -16.43 17.89 36.06
N GLY A 12 -16.17 17.30 37.22
CA GLY A 12 -17.18 17.09 38.27
C GLY A 12 -17.49 18.30 39.18
N LEU A 13 -17.40 19.55 38.70
CA LEU A 13 -17.37 20.76 39.56
C LEU A 13 -18.39 21.87 39.24
N TYR A 14 -19.39 21.65 38.39
CA TYR A 14 -20.40 22.67 38.07
C TYR A 14 -21.86 22.18 38.17
N GLY A 15 -22.60 22.76 39.13
CA GLY A 15 -24.06 22.69 39.27
C GLY A 15 -24.54 21.97 40.54
N THR A 16 -25.62 22.35 41.23
CA THR A 16 -26.50 23.56 41.20
C THR A 16 -27.07 23.72 42.64
N THR A 17 -27.62 24.84 43.16
CA THR A 17 -28.78 25.64 42.71
C THR A 17 -28.92 26.97 43.49
N MET A 18 -29.40 28.02 42.79
CA MET A 18 -30.50 28.98 43.11
C MET A 18 -30.63 29.63 44.52
N ALA A 19 -30.87 30.94 44.66
CA ALA A 19 -31.05 32.06 43.69
C ALA A 19 -30.41 33.36 44.29
N GLN A 20 -30.75 34.65 44.05
CA GLN A 20 -31.77 35.45 43.34
C GLN A 20 -31.18 36.91 43.27
N GLU A 21 -31.58 37.93 42.48
CA GLU A 21 -32.70 38.21 41.55
C GLU A 21 -32.19 38.74 40.17
N THR A 22 -32.77 39.84 39.62
CA THR A 22 -32.49 40.47 38.29
C THR A 22 -32.86 41.98 38.33
N PRO A 23 -32.73 42.82 37.26
CA PRO A 23 -31.98 42.79 35.98
C PRO A 23 -31.02 44.04 35.88
N PRO A 24 -30.51 44.59 34.72
CA PRO A 24 -30.54 44.20 33.30
C PRO A 24 -29.14 44.02 32.61
N PRO A 25 -29.05 43.66 31.30
CA PRO A 25 -27.86 43.03 30.71
C PRO A 25 -27.09 43.82 29.63
N SER A 26 -25.90 43.32 29.22
CA SER A 26 -25.28 43.31 27.84
C SER A 26 -23.73 43.37 27.91
N PRO A 27 -22.94 42.75 27.00
CA PRO A 27 -23.08 41.41 26.40
C PRO A 27 -21.73 40.62 26.36
N ASN A 28 -21.71 39.49 25.65
CA ASN A 28 -20.52 38.82 25.09
C ASN A 28 -19.44 38.27 26.05
N ALA A 29 -19.73 37.12 26.67
CA ALA A 29 -18.72 36.08 26.88
C ALA A 29 -19.00 34.93 25.90
N MET A 30 -17.98 34.41 25.21
CA MET A 30 -18.15 33.38 24.17
C MET A 30 -18.51 32.02 24.79
N VAL A 31 -19.75 31.57 24.60
CA VAL A 31 -20.19 30.24 24.99
C VAL A 31 -19.73 29.23 23.94
N VAL A 32 -18.76 28.38 24.29
CA VAL A 32 -18.46 27.17 23.52
C VAL A 32 -19.55 26.13 23.81
N PRO A 33 -20.24 25.57 22.80
CA PRO A 33 -21.28 24.57 23.04
C PRO A 33 -20.71 23.29 23.68
N GLU A 34 -21.27 22.87 24.81
CA GLU A 34 -20.99 21.54 25.40
C GLU A 34 -21.64 20.44 24.54
N VAL A 35 -20.92 20.01 23.51
CA VAL A 35 -21.25 18.79 22.78
C VAL A 35 -20.82 17.59 23.63
N THR A 36 -21.75 17.04 24.41
CA THR A 36 -21.62 15.72 25.03
C THR A 36 -21.50 14.65 23.94
N LYS A 37 -20.25 14.34 23.57
CA LYS A 37 -19.98 13.24 22.65
C LYS A 37 -20.25 11.91 23.34
N PRO A 38 -20.81 10.90 22.65
CA PRO A 38 -20.81 9.52 23.14
C PRO A 38 -19.38 9.08 23.49
N SER A 39 -19.24 8.01 24.28
CA SER A 39 -17.93 7.39 24.51
C SER A 39 -17.28 7.04 23.16
N VAL A 40 -15.94 6.96 23.11
CA VAL A 40 -15.23 6.66 21.86
C VAL A 40 -15.71 5.34 21.25
N ASP A 41 -16.05 4.37 22.10
CA ASP A 41 -16.66 3.11 21.71
C ASP A 41 -18.10 3.31 21.18
N ALA A 42 -18.97 4.06 21.89
CA ALA A 42 -20.34 4.33 21.43
C ALA A 42 -20.39 5.14 20.12
N PHE A 43 -19.46 6.06 19.90
CA PHE A 43 -19.33 6.78 18.63
C PHE A 43 -18.82 5.85 17.52
N ALA A 44 -17.81 5.00 17.80
CA ALA A 44 -17.36 3.98 16.85
C ALA A 44 -18.47 2.97 16.49
N LEU A 45 -19.34 2.59 17.45
CA LEU A 45 -20.49 1.71 17.21
C LEU A 45 -21.53 2.31 16.26
N THR A 46 -21.53 3.63 16.01
CA THR A 46 -22.40 4.25 14.97
C THR A 46 -21.80 4.20 13.54
N LYS A 47 -20.60 3.60 13.36
CA LYS A 47 -19.89 3.51 12.07
C LYS A 47 -19.75 2.08 11.52
N PHE A 48 -20.81 1.28 11.56
CA PHE A 48 -20.93 0.12 10.68
C PHE A 48 -21.63 0.56 9.38
N GLY A 49 -21.03 0.31 8.21
CA GLY A 49 -21.40 0.97 6.95
C GLY A 49 -20.50 2.17 6.58
N ASP A 50 -19.22 2.11 6.93
CA ASP A 50 -18.18 3.01 6.38
C ASP A 50 -16.84 2.26 6.33
N ILE A 51 -16.71 1.32 5.39
CA ILE A 51 -15.45 0.60 5.18
C ILE A 51 -14.46 1.54 4.46
N PRO A 52 -13.27 1.81 5.05
CA PRO A 52 -12.35 2.75 4.45
C PRO A 52 -11.75 2.17 3.16
N ILE A 53 -11.78 3.00 2.11
CA ILE A 53 -11.05 2.76 0.88
C ILE A 53 -9.68 3.43 1.02
N ASN A 54 -8.61 2.73 0.64
CA ASN A 54 -7.32 3.37 0.44
C ASN A 54 -7.41 4.17 -0.86
N GLU A 55 -7.80 5.44 -0.74
CA GLU A 55 -8.03 6.37 -1.84
C GLU A 55 -6.80 6.48 -2.76
N TYR A 56 -5.59 6.50 -2.18
CA TYR A 56 -4.32 6.59 -2.91
C TYR A 56 -4.03 5.35 -3.78
N THR A 57 -4.34 4.14 -3.31
CA THR A 57 -4.13 2.91 -4.10
C THR A 57 -5.33 2.47 -4.94
N GLY A 58 -6.53 2.89 -4.56
CA GLY A 58 -7.81 2.45 -5.13
C GLY A 58 -8.37 1.16 -4.51
N MET A 59 -7.84 0.69 -3.38
CA MET A 59 -8.15 -0.64 -2.80
C MET A 59 -9.14 -0.57 -1.63
N VAL A 60 -9.96 -1.61 -1.47
CA VAL A 60 -10.78 -1.81 -0.25
C VAL A 60 -9.86 -2.18 0.91
N ASN A 61 -10.01 -1.51 2.06
CA ASN A 61 -9.26 -1.77 3.29
C ASN A 61 -10.23 -2.14 4.44
N ALA A 62 -10.90 -3.29 4.32
CA ALA A 62 -11.91 -3.71 5.30
C ALA A 62 -11.27 -4.39 6.51
N SER A 63 -11.77 -4.08 7.72
CA SER A 63 -11.31 -4.71 8.97
C SER A 63 -12.49 -5.36 9.70
N ILE A 64 -12.33 -6.63 10.10
CA ILE A 64 -13.27 -7.35 10.97
C ILE A 64 -12.59 -7.51 12.34
N PRO A 65 -13.06 -6.85 13.40
CA PRO A 65 -12.53 -7.03 14.75
C PRO A 65 -12.96 -8.39 15.32
N LEU A 66 -12.00 -9.14 15.88
CA LEU A 66 -12.23 -10.47 16.44
C LEU A 66 -12.20 -10.46 17.97
N TYR A 67 -11.17 -9.85 18.56
CA TYR A 67 -10.97 -9.75 20.01
C TYR A 67 -9.91 -8.69 20.31
N THR A 68 -9.86 -8.18 21.55
CA THR A 68 -8.76 -7.32 22.02
C THR A 68 -8.22 -7.86 23.33
N LEU A 69 -6.99 -8.38 23.30
CA LEU A 69 -6.32 -8.92 24.48
C LEU A 69 -5.79 -7.79 25.36
N GLN A 70 -6.25 -7.73 26.61
CA GLN A 70 -5.68 -6.86 27.64
C GLN A 70 -4.66 -7.64 28.49
N SER A 71 -3.49 -7.04 28.73
CA SER A 71 -2.47 -7.60 29.64
C SER A 71 -1.71 -6.47 30.33
N GLY A 72 -1.99 -6.23 31.62
CA GLY A 72 -1.39 -5.14 32.37
C GLY A 72 -1.83 -3.77 31.85
N HIS A 73 -0.95 -3.04 31.15
CA HIS A 73 -1.31 -1.83 30.39
C HIS A 73 -1.26 -2.03 28.87
N LEU A 74 -0.95 -3.24 28.38
CA LEU A 74 -0.96 -3.58 26.96
C LEU A 74 -2.37 -3.91 26.49
N SER A 75 -2.71 -3.42 25.30
CA SER A 75 -3.95 -3.71 24.59
C SER A 75 -3.60 -4.16 23.17
N LEU A 76 -3.74 -5.44 22.86
CA LEU A 76 -3.44 -6.03 21.56
C LEU A 76 -4.75 -6.36 20.82
N PRO A 77 -5.17 -5.55 19.83
CA PRO A 77 -6.31 -5.88 18.98
C PRO A 77 -5.95 -7.03 18.04
N ILE A 78 -6.91 -7.91 17.80
CA ILE A 78 -6.85 -9.03 16.86
C ILE A 78 -7.92 -8.79 15.80
N THR A 79 -7.48 -8.58 14.56
CA THR A 79 -8.37 -8.25 13.44
C THR A 79 -8.06 -9.10 12.20
N LEU A 80 -9.08 -9.34 11.37
CA LEU A 80 -8.90 -9.78 9.99
C LEU A 80 -8.98 -8.56 9.07
N ASN A 81 -8.00 -8.37 8.20
CA ASN A 81 -7.92 -7.22 7.30
C ASN A 81 -7.86 -7.67 5.85
N TYR A 82 -8.81 -7.20 5.04
CA TYR A 82 -8.81 -7.34 3.58
C TYR A 82 -8.21 -6.08 2.97
N ASN A 83 -7.16 -6.23 2.15
CA ASN A 83 -6.52 -5.11 1.46
C ASN A 83 -6.23 -5.45 0.00
N ALA A 84 -7.17 -5.12 -0.90
CA ALA A 84 -7.04 -5.33 -2.34
C ALA A 84 -8.12 -4.60 -3.17
N ALA A 85 -7.91 -4.52 -4.48
CA ALA A 85 -8.96 -4.22 -5.46
C ALA A 85 -9.49 -5.46 -6.20
N GLY A 86 -8.69 -6.53 -6.34
CA GLY A 86 -9.07 -7.76 -7.03
C GLY A 86 -8.08 -8.89 -6.76
N VAL A 87 -7.97 -9.87 -7.67
CA VAL A 87 -7.09 -11.03 -7.52
C VAL A 87 -6.19 -11.19 -8.74
N LYS A 88 -4.86 -11.17 -8.54
CA LYS A 88 -3.91 -11.48 -9.63
C LYS A 88 -3.87 -13.00 -9.84
N VAL A 89 -3.73 -13.46 -11.09
CA VAL A 89 -3.74 -14.88 -11.47
C VAL A 89 -2.67 -15.65 -10.70
N SER A 90 -1.42 -15.18 -10.64
CA SER A 90 -0.34 -15.83 -9.90
C SER A 90 -0.53 -15.83 -8.38
N GLN A 91 -1.44 -15.04 -7.81
CA GLN A 91 -1.45 -14.70 -6.39
C GLN A 91 -1.74 -15.92 -5.45
N PRO A 92 -0.90 -16.16 -4.42
CA PRO A 92 -1.18 -17.14 -3.38
C PRO A 92 -2.23 -16.65 -2.38
N ALA A 93 -2.95 -17.59 -1.78
CA ALA A 93 -3.77 -17.33 -0.59
C ALA A 93 -2.89 -17.27 0.67
N THR A 94 -3.26 -16.43 1.63
CA THR A 94 -2.73 -16.55 3.00
C THR A 94 -3.45 -17.69 3.73
N TRP A 95 -3.06 -18.00 4.96
CA TRP A 95 -3.82 -18.95 5.79
C TRP A 95 -5.26 -18.49 6.14
N THR A 96 -5.61 -17.23 5.88
CA THR A 96 -6.96 -16.67 6.03
C THR A 96 -7.65 -16.44 4.68
N GLY A 97 -7.10 -16.99 3.59
CA GLY A 97 -7.65 -16.91 2.23
C GLY A 97 -6.97 -15.86 1.34
N ILE A 98 -7.51 -15.68 0.13
CA ILE A 98 -7.11 -14.61 -0.79
C ILE A 98 -7.46 -13.24 -0.18
N ASN A 99 -6.54 -12.28 -0.32
CA ASN A 99 -6.63 -10.87 0.11
C ASN A 99 -6.85 -10.58 1.61
N TRP A 100 -7.28 -11.57 2.41
CA TRP A 100 -7.40 -11.48 3.86
C TRP A 100 -6.08 -11.78 4.58
N THR A 101 -5.79 -11.02 5.62
CA THR A 101 -4.66 -11.20 6.53
C THR A 101 -5.13 -11.17 7.98
N LEU A 102 -4.47 -11.91 8.87
CA LEU A 102 -4.69 -11.82 10.32
C LEU A 102 -3.66 -10.88 10.94
N SER A 103 -4.11 -9.77 11.53
CA SER A 103 -3.30 -8.90 12.36
C SER A 103 -3.53 -9.25 13.83
N ALA A 104 -2.66 -10.10 14.38
CA ALA A 104 -2.71 -10.58 15.76
C ALA A 104 -1.34 -10.51 16.48
N GLY A 105 -0.36 -9.85 15.86
CA GLY A 105 1.03 -9.80 16.32
C GLY A 105 1.83 -8.88 15.41
N GLY A 106 3.08 -9.25 15.11
CA GLY A 106 3.91 -8.52 14.17
C GLY A 106 5.00 -9.37 13.53
N VAL A 107 5.63 -8.83 12.51
CA VAL A 107 6.77 -9.44 11.81
C VAL A 107 7.71 -8.37 11.27
N ILE A 108 9.00 -8.66 11.25
CA ILE A 108 9.98 -7.99 10.40
C ILE A 108 10.31 -8.95 9.27
N THR A 109 10.15 -8.55 8.01
CA THR A 109 10.58 -9.31 6.83
C THR A 109 11.82 -8.65 6.22
N ARG A 110 12.63 -9.42 5.49
CA ARG A 110 13.91 -8.99 4.92
C ARG A 110 13.97 -9.37 3.45
N THR A 111 14.13 -8.37 2.58
CA THR A 111 14.55 -8.56 1.20
C THR A 111 16.07 -8.62 1.17
N VAL A 112 16.62 -9.81 0.88
CA VAL A 112 18.06 -9.98 0.68
C VAL A 112 18.44 -9.50 -0.72
N ASN A 113 19.38 -8.56 -0.82
CA ASN A 113 19.83 -8.00 -2.10
C ASN A 113 21.23 -8.56 -2.43
N ASP A 114 21.31 -9.55 -3.33
CA ASP A 114 22.54 -10.29 -3.69
C ASP A 114 23.16 -11.11 -2.54
N LYS A 115 23.61 -10.49 -1.44
CA LYS A 115 24.28 -11.18 -0.32
C LYS A 115 23.76 -10.72 1.06
N PRO A 116 23.73 -11.62 2.07
CA PRO A 116 23.32 -11.24 3.41
C PRO A 116 24.38 -10.34 4.04
N ASP A 117 23.99 -9.12 4.42
CA ASP A 117 24.84 -8.12 5.06
C ASP A 117 25.79 -8.71 6.12
N GLU A 118 25.27 -9.53 7.04
CA GLU A 118 26.02 -10.10 8.17
C GLU A 118 27.06 -11.17 7.82
N ALA A 119 27.18 -11.60 6.56
CA ALA A 119 28.07 -12.69 6.18
C ALA A 119 29.56 -12.42 6.49
N ASP A 120 30.26 -13.42 7.03
CA ASP A 120 31.71 -13.39 7.35
C ASP A 120 32.60 -13.54 6.12
N TYR A 121 32.09 -14.12 5.03
CA TYR A 121 32.84 -14.32 3.79
C TYR A 121 32.87 -13.07 2.89
N LEU A 122 32.28 -11.96 3.32
CA LEU A 122 32.28 -10.70 2.56
C LEU A 122 33.57 -9.91 2.80
N GLU A 123 34.32 -9.65 1.73
CA GLU A 123 35.47 -8.74 1.70
C GLU A 123 35.03 -7.26 1.81
N GLY A 124 33.82 -6.92 1.36
CA GLY A 124 33.26 -5.58 1.44
C GLY A 124 31.93 -5.41 0.71
N ARG A 125 31.41 -4.16 0.72
CA ARG A 125 30.28 -3.68 -0.07
C ARG A 125 30.77 -2.65 -1.08
N LEU A 126 30.33 -2.73 -2.34
CA LEU A 126 30.75 -1.84 -3.41
C LEU A 126 30.02 -0.49 -3.33
N THR A 127 30.66 0.52 -2.74
CA THR A 127 30.10 1.88 -2.62
C THR A 127 30.34 2.72 -3.88
N ALA A 128 29.64 3.85 -4.01
CA ALA A 128 29.74 4.71 -5.21
C ALA A 128 31.02 5.56 -5.27
N GLU A 129 31.75 5.64 -4.16
CA GLU A 129 33.03 6.34 -3.98
C GLU A 129 34.21 5.43 -4.35
N MET A 130 33.99 4.11 -4.36
CA MET A 130 34.97 3.12 -4.82
C MET A 130 35.12 3.05 -6.35
N ILE A 131 34.31 3.81 -7.11
CA ILE A 131 34.36 3.85 -8.58
C ILE A 131 34.82 5.23 -9.04
N ASP A 132 35.99 5.28 -9.66
CA ASP A 132 36.51 6.44 -10.39
C ASP A 132 36.08 6.35 -11.87
N PRO A 133 35.15 7.20 -12.36
CA PRO A 133 34.72 7.17 -13.75
C PRO A 133 35.85 7.51 -14.74
N ALA A 134 36.85 8.32 -14.35
CA ALA A 134 37.98 8.63 -15.22
C ALA A 134 38.91 7.42 -15.42
N GLY A 135 38.96 6.53 -14.43
CA GLY A 135 39.67 5.26 -14.49
C GLY A 135 39.00 4.18 -15.34
N LEU A 136 37.75 4.32 -15.79
CA LEU A 136 36.99 3.26 -16.48
C LEU A 136 37.25 3.13 -17.99
N TYR A 137 38.50 3.27 -18.44
CA TYR A 137 38.88 3.03 -19.84
C TYR A 137 39.39 1.60 -20.09
N ASN A 138 39.23 1.13 -21.33
CA ASN A 138 39.62 -0.21 -21.78
C ASN A 138 41.09 -0.53 -21.41
N GLY A 139 41.31 -1.64 -20.69
CA GLY A 139 42.64 -2.08 -20.26
C GLY A 139 43.20 -1.45 -18.98
N SER A 140 42.49 -0.53 -18.30
CA SER A 140 42.99 0.07 -17.05
C SER A 140 43.02 -0.93 -15.87
N SER A 141 43.80 -0.62 -14.83
CA SER A 141 43.80 -1.40 -13.59
C SER A 141 42.45 -1.35 -12.86
N HIS A 142 41.81 -0.18 -12.83
CA HIS A 142 40.50 0.04 -12.19
C HIS A 142 39.39 -0.71 -12.92
N ALA A 143 39.42 -0.69 -14.25
CA ALA A 143 38.57 -1.46 -15.15
C ALA A 143 38.66 -2.97 -14.90
N ILE A 144 39.89 -3.50 -14.84
CA ILE A 144 40.16 -4.92 -14.62
C ILE A 144 39.74 -5.36 -13.20
N TRP A 145 39.93 -4.50 -12.20
CA TRP A 145 39.46 -4.72 -10.83
C TRP A 145 37.92 -4.79 -10.76
N LEU A 146 37.22 -3.81 -11.34
CA LEU A 146 35.76 -3.75 -11.29
C LEU A 146 35.11 -4.89 -12.09
N ASN A 147 35.65 -5.21 -13.26
CA ASN A 147 35.28 -6.39 -14.04
C ASN A 147 35.51 -7.68 -13.21
N ARG A 148 36.65 -7.81 -12.52
CA ARG A 148 36.90 -8.96 -11.61
C ARG A 148 35.85 -9.05 -10.50
N ILE A 149 35.38 -7.94 -9.93
CA ILE A 149 34.29 -7.96 -8.94
C ILE A 149 33.01 -8.53 -9.58
N PHE A 150 32.48 -7.88 -10.61
CA PHE A 150 31.18 -8.27 -11.18
C PHE A 150 31.19 -9.63 -11.89
N ALA A 151 32.32 -10.05 -12.48
CA ALA A 151 32.41 -11.32 -13.22
C ALA A 151 32.95 -12.51 -12.40
N LYS A 152 33.58 -12.29 -11.24
CA LYS A 152 34.21 -13.36 -10.43
C LYS A 152 34.02 -13.26 -8.92
N LEU A 153 33.94 -12.06 -8.33
CA LEU A 153 33.90 -11.88 -6.87
C LEU A 153 32.52 -11.52 -6.30
N ARG A 154 31.43 -11.54 -7.09
CA ARG A 154 30.01 -11.51 -6.60
C ARG A 154 29.64 -12.59 -5.58
N ARG A 155 30.56 -13.49 -5.22
CA ARG A 155 30.41 -14.44 -4.09
C ARG A 155 30.86 -13.87 -2.75
N ILE A 156 31.70 -12.83 -2.75
CA ILE A 156 32.37 -12.25 -1.57
C ILE A 156 32.33 -10.71 -1.53
N TRP A 157 31.63 -10.08 -2.48
CA TRP A 157 31.31 -8.65 -2.47
C TRP A 157 29.79 -8.47 -2.52
N ASP A 158 29.28 -7.61 -1.66
CA ASP A 158 27.91 -7.09 -1.73
C ASP A 158 27.85 -5.85 -2.66
N VAL A 159 26.72 -5.65 -3.33
CA VAL A 159 26.43 -4.47 -4.15
C VAL A 159 25.29 -3.61 -3.59
N LYS A 160 24.42 -4.14 -2.71
CA LYS A 160 23.26 -3.41 -2.18
C LYS A 160 22.86 -3.89 -0.77
N PRO A 161 22.74 -2.99 0.23
CA PRO A 161 22.27 -3.33 1.57
C PRO A 161 20.91 -4.03 1.59
N ASP A 162 20.71 -4.91 2.58
CA ASP A 162 19.43 -5.55 2.79
C ASP A 162 18.36 -4.59 3.32
N GLN A 163 17.12 -4.81 2.88
CA GLN A 163 15.99 -3.96 3.23
C GLN A 163 15.03 -4.75 4.12
N PHE A 164 14.85 -4.26 5.35
CA PHE A 164 13.97 -4.84 6.36
C PHE A 164 12.66 -4.04 6.41
N TYR A 165 11.52 -4.73 6.48
CA TYR A 165 10.19 -4.14 6.52
C TYR A 165 9.47 -4.65 7.76
N PHE A 166 8.93 -3.77 8.60
CA PHE A 166 8.23 -4.15 9.83
C PHE A 166 6.76 -3.78 9.78
N ASN A 167 5.94 -4.60 10.44
CA ASN A 167 4.54 -4.31 10.74
C ASN A 167 4.18 -4.93 12.10
N PHE A 168 3.72 -4.11 13.04
CA PHE A 168 3.26 -4.50 14.37
C PHE A 168 2.24 -3.46 14.90
N PRO A 169 1.57 -3.68 16.05
CA PRO A 169 0.45 -2.83 16.48
C PRO A 169 0.80 -1.33 16.54
N GLY A 170 0.18 -0.56 15.63
CA GLY A 170 0.34 0.90 15.52
C GLY A 170 1.52 1.38 14.66
N TYR A 171 2.40 0.49 14.18
CA TYR A 171 3.65 0.87 13.52
C TYR A 171 3.98 -0.02 12.31
N SER A 172 4.24 0.60 11.17
CA SER A 172 4.78 -0.06 9.97
C SER A 172 5.78 0.83 9.24
N GLY A 173 6.75 0.21 8.57
CA GLY A 173 7.81 0.94 7.88
C GLY A 173 8.95 0.03 7.42
N SER A 174 10.10 0.64 7.10
CA SER A 174 11.30 -0.10 6.69
C SER A 174 12.58 0.50 7.25
N PHE A 175 13.62 -0.32 7.35
CA PHE A 175 14.98 0.07 7.73
C PHE A 175 16.04 -0.72 6.94
N PHE A 176 17.28 -0.24 7.00
CA PHE A 176 18.47 -0.93 6.49
C PHE A 176 19.61 -0.77 7.50
N PHE A 177 20.69 -1.55 7.37
CA PHE A 177 21.91 -1.37 8.17
C PHE A 177 22.87 -0.41 7.48
N ASP A 178 23.37 0.59 8.22
CA ASP A 178 24.49 1.42 7.77
C ASP A 178 25.85 0.67 7.87
N VAL A 179 26.94 1.40 7.61
CA VAL A 179 28.30 0.83 7.62
C VAL A 179 28.73 0.33 9.00
N ASP A 180 28.13 0.84 10.08
CA ASP A 180 28.40 0.47 11.49
C ASP A 180 27.37 -0.56 12.01
N PHE A 181 26.59 -1.16 11.10
CA PHE A 181 25.46 -2.05 11.38
C PHE A 181 24.38 -1.45 12.29
N VAL A 182 24.26 -0.12 12.34
CA VAL A 182 23.17 0.54 13.05
C VAL A 182 21.91 0.51 12.18
N PRO A 183 20.75 0.06 12.69
CA PRO A 183 19.49 0.12 11.95
C PRO A 183 19.06 1.57 11.69
N ARG A 184 18.81 1.93 10.43
CA ARG A 184 18.33 3.26 10.02
C ARG A 184 16.95 3.15 9.38
N LEU A 185 15.95 3.78 9.99
CA LEU A 185 14.60 3.91 9.44
C LEU A 185 14.64 4.66 8.09
N THR A 186 14.09 4.09 7.02
CA THR A 186 13.93 4.75 5.71
C THR A 186 13.13 6.05 5.86
N LYS A 187 11.97 5.93 6.52
CA LYS A 187 11.08 7.04 6.86
C LYS A 187 11.02 7.14 8.38
N ALA A 188 11.50 8.24 8.94
CA ALA A 188 11.52 8.50 10.38
C ALA A 188 10.51 9.61 10.72
N ASP A 189 9.26 9.21 10.95
CA ASP A 189 8.14 10.08 11.34
C ASP A 189 7.75 9.93 12.82
N SER A 190 8.41 9.03 13.55
CA SER A 190 8.24 8.82 15.01
C SER A 190 9.56 8.42 15.69
N ASN A 191 9.67 8.63 17.00
CA ASN A 191 10.85 8.31 17.80
C ASN A 191 10.96 6.80 18.16
N LEU A 192 10.74 5.95 17.15
CA LEU A 192 10.84 4.49 17.23
C LEU A 192 12.32 4.06 17.21
N LYS A 193 12.78 3.43 18.29
CA LYS A 193 14.15 2.88 18.37
C LYS A 193 14.17 1.44 17.89
N ILE A 194 15.20 1.05 17.14
CA ILE A 194 15.47 -0.34 16.73
C ILE A 194 16.84 -0.76 17.29
N GLU A 195 16.91 -1.91 17.93
CA GLU A 195 18.12 -2.44 18.56
C GLU A 195 18.35 -3.91 18.16
N ILE A 196 19.60 -4.27 17.90
CA ILE A 196 20.03 -5.65 17.71
C ILE A 196 20.27 -6.27 19.10
N MET A 197 19.54 -7.34 19.41
CA MET A 197 19.66 -8.06 20.69
C MET A 197 20.88 -9.00 20.69
N GLY A 198 21.43 -9.29 21.86
CA GLY A 198 22.64 -10.12 22.04
C GLY A 198 23.72 -9.42 22.88
N SER A 199 24.82 -10.13 23.17
CA SER A 199 25.87 -9.68 24.10
C SER A 199 27.19 -9.25 23.45
N ASP A 200 27.40 -9.57 22.17
CA ASP A 200 28.63 -9.22 21.45
C ASP A 200 28.73 -7.69 21.24
N PRO A 201 29.88 -7.02 21.47
CA PRO A 201 30.01 -5.58 21.25
C PRO A 201 29.82 -5.18 19.79
N ASP A 202 30.18 -6.02 18.82
CA ASP A 202 30.07 -5.73 17.39
C ASP A 202 28.63 -5.99 16.88
N ASN A 203 28.01 -5.02 16.21
CA ASN A 203 26.62 -5.13 15.76
C ASN A 203 26.42 -6.21 14.66
N LYS A 204 27.39 -6.39 13.75
CA LYS A 204 27.35 -7.39 12.66
C LYS A 204 27.44 -8.80 13.23
N ILE A 205 28.40 -9.03 14.14
CA ILE A 205 28.57 -10.31 14.83
C ILE A 205 27.35 -10.60 15.73
N ARG A 206 26.89 -9.61 16.50
CA ARG A 206 25.71 -9.74 17.37
C ARG A 206 24.46 -10.15 16.58
N PHE A 207 24.17 -9.49 15.45
CA PHE A 207 22.99 -9.81 14.63
C PHE A 207 23.07 -11.21 14.04
N ARG A 208 24.24 -11.63 13.56
CA ARG A 208 24.47 -12.99 13.03
C ARG A 208 24.22 -14.07 14.08
N GLN A 209 24.66 -13.83 15.32
CA GLN A 209 24.50 -14.76 16.44
C GLN A 209 23.07 -14.84 16.96
N SER A 210 22.42 -13.69 17.20
CA SER A 210 21.11 -13.65 17.86
C SER A 210 19.93 -13.83 16.90
N GLN A 211 20.03 -13.22 15.72
CA GLN A 211 18.92 -13.07 14.78
C GLN A 211 17.66 -12.50 15.46
N GLU A 212 17.84 -11.62 16.45
CA GLU A 212 16.78 -11.05 17.28
C GLU A 212 16.84 -9.50 17.29
N PHE A 213 15.69 -8.87 17.12
CA PHE A 213 15.52 -7.41 17.19
C PHE A 213 14.64 -7.03 18.38
N ARG A 214 14.96 -5.89 19.01
CA ARG A 214 14.07 -5.19 19.95
C ARG A 214 13.71 -3.82 19.38
N LEU A 215 12.42 -3.58 19.20
CA LEU A 215 11.88 -2.27 18.84
C LEU A 215 11.28 -1.61 20.08
N ILE A 216 11.54 -0.32 20.28
CA ILE A 216 11.04 0.44 21.44
C ILE A 216 10.28 1.67 20.95
N THR A 217 8.99 1.76 21.29
CA THR A 217 8.13 2.89 20.92
C THR A 217 8.44 4.13 21.78
N PRO A 218 7.99 5.34 21.39
CA PRO A 218 8.09 6.57 22.21
C PRO A 218 7.44 6.49 23.60
N GLU A 219 6.61 5.48 23.86
CA GLU A 219 5.98 5.18 25.16
C GLU A 219 6.86 4.27 26.03
N GLY A 220 8.01 3.81 25.52
CA GLY A 220 8.88 2.82 26.15
C GLY A 220 8.40 1.36 26.08
N ILE A 221 7.34 1.06 25.30
CA ILE A 221 6.84 -0.30 25.08
C ILE A 221 7.81 -1.04 24.15
N LYS A 222 8.20 -2.26 24.55
CA LYS A 222 9.23 -3.06 23.89
C LYS A 222 8.63 -4.24 23.14
N TYR A 223 9.02 -4.41 21.89
CA TYR A 223 8.55 -5.46 20.99
C TYR A 223 9.76 -6.29 20.54
N TYR A 224 9.73 -7.60 20.77
CA TYR A 224 10.84 -8.52 20.52
C TYR A 224 10.53 -9.44 19.34
N PHE A 225 11.42 -9.49 18.34
CA PHE A 225 11.20 -10.21 17.08
C PHE A 225 12.34 -11.18 16.77
N GLY A 226 12.02 -12.38 16.28
CA GLY A 226 13.01 -13.35 15.84
C GLY A 226 13.61 -14.18 16.99
N GLY A 227 14.91 -14.44 16.91
CA GLY A 227 15.58 -15.46 17.73
C GLY A 227 15.24 -16.89 17.29
N ALA A 228 15.92 -17.88 17.87
CA ALA A 228 15.93 -19.27 17.41
C ALA A 228 14.55 -19.95 17.27
N THR A 229 13.53 -19.49 18.01
CA THR A 229 12.17 -20.05 17.95
C THR A 229 11.27 -19.37 16.91
N ALA A 230 11.60 -18.16 16.43
CA ALA A 230 10.70 -17.31 15.64
C ALA A 230 11.33 -16.67 14.39
N THR A 231 12.42 -17.25 13.87
CA THR A 231 12.97 -16.94 12.54
C THR A 231 12.52 -17.94 11.46
N GLU A 232 12.25 -17.44 10.26
CA GLU A 232 11.91 -18.22 9.06
C GLU A 232 12.84 -17.85 7.90
N THR A 233 13.19 -18.84 7.06
CA THR A 233 14.05 -18.66 5.88
C THR A 233 13.24 -19.02 4.63
N THR A 234 13.00 -18.05 3.74
CA THR A 234 12.35 -18.27 2.44
C THR A 234 13.28 -17.82 1.31
N PHE A 235 13.54 -18.71 0.35
CA PHE A 235 14.40 -18.46 -0.81
C PHE A 235 13.75 -18.95 -2.11
N VAL A 236 14.21 -18.46 -3.26
CA VAL A 236 13.68 -18.84 -4.58
C VAL A 236 14.55 -19.93 -5.22
N GLY A 237 13.96 -20.84 -5.98
CA GLY A 237 14.71 -21.78 -6.83
C GLY A 237 15.48 -22.85 -6.03
N THR A 238 16.76 -23.08 -6.36
CA THR A 238 17.59 -24.11 -5.71
C THR A 238 18.53 -23.53 -4.65
N ARG A 239 18.95 -24.36 -3.70
CA ARG A 239 19.81 -23.97 -2.56
C ARG A 239 21.24 -23.58 -2.95
N MET A 240 21.71 -23.86 -4.17
CA MET A 240 23.12 -23.63 -4.53
C MET A 240 23.47 -22.15 -4.76
N ASP A 241 22.50 -21.36 -5.23
CA ASP A 241 22.73 -19.97 -5.66
C ASP A 241 22.20 -18.92 -4.68
N ASN A 242 21.28 -19.31 -3.77
CA ASN A 242 20.64 -18.41 -2.82
C ASN A 242 21.11 -18.64 -1.36
N PRO A 243 21.35 -17.57 -0.58
CA PRO A 243 21.83 -17.69 0.79
C PRO A 243 20.75 -18.22 1.74
N TYR A 244 21.10 -19.23 2.54
CA TYR A 244 20.22 -19.77 3.58
C TYR A 244 20.33 -18.92 4.86
N VAL A 245 19.60 -17.80 4.88
CA VAL A 245 19.53 -16.84 6.01
C VAL A 245 18.08 -16.54 6.39
N PRO A 246 17.79 -15.99 7.58
CA PRO A 246 16.42 -15.62 7.94
C PRO A 246 15.91 -14.47 7.06
N THR A 247 14.69 -14.62 6.56
CA THR A 247 13.97 -13.61 5.77
C THR A 247 12.70 -13.12 6.47
N ALA A 248 12.31 -13.73 7.58
CA ALA A 248 11.28 -13.20 8.48
C ALA A 248 11.61 -13.47 9.95
N TYR A 249 11.25 -12.51 10.80
CA TYR A 249 11.50 -12.45 12.23
C TYR A 249 10.17 -12.11 12.91
N TYR A 250 9.50 -13.09 13.51
CA TYR A 250 8.16 -12.93 14.06
C TYR A 250 8.19 -12.38 15.50
N LEU A 251 7.19 -11.57 15.86
CA LEU A 251 7.04 -10.97 17.19
C LEU A 251 6.79 -12.04 18.26
N THR A 252 7.67 -12.22 19.23
CA THR A 252 7.56 -13.23 20.31
C THR A 252 7.08 -12.66 21.64
N ARG A 253 7.41 -11.40 21.94
CA ARG A 253 7.04 -10.74 23.20
C ARG A 253 6.74 -9.25 23.01
N ILE A 254 5.75 -8.77 23.75
CA ILE A 254 5.49 -7.34 23.98
C ILE A 254 5.59 -7.09 25.49
N ASP A 255 6.38 -6.11 25.93
CA ASP A 255 6.50 -5.70 27.33
C ASP A 255 6.18 -4.21 27.50
N HIS A 256 5.26 -3.90 28.42
CA HIS A 256 5.06 -2.52 28.89
C HIS A 256 6.14 -2.16 29.92
N PRO A 257 6.65 -0.91 29.97
CA PRO A 257 7.69 -0.53 30.94
C PRO A 257 7.27 -0.63 32.42
N GLU A 258 5.97 -0.75 32.71
CA GLU A 258 5.41 -0.71 34.09
C GLU A 258 4.76 -2.01 34.58
N SER A 259 3.91 -2.62 33.75
CA SER A 259 3.07 -3.79 34.05
C SER A 259 2.40 -4.27 32.77
N GLY A 260 2.47 -5.57 32.51
CA GLY A 260 1.90 -6.22 31.33
C GLY A 260 2.95 -6.74 30.37
N THR A 261 2.88 -8.05 30.13
CA THR A 261 3.60 -8.78 29.08
C THR A 261 2.59 -9.55 28.24
N ILE A 262 2.80 -9.61 26.93
CA ILE A 262 2.09 -10.50 26.01
C ILE A 262 3.14 -11.38 25.33
N MET A 263 2.94 -12.70 25.38
CA MET A 263 3.77 -13.69 24.70
C MET A 263 3.06 -14.25 23.48
N LEU A 264 3.79 -14.51 22.40
CA LEU A 264 3.30 -15.13 21.17
C LEU A 264 4.12 -16.39 20.88
N GLU A 265 3.44 -17.49 20.56
CA GLU A 265 4.02 -18.80 20.36
C GLU A 265 3.70 -19.31 18.95
N TYR A 266 4.71 -19.91 18.31
CA TYR A 266 4.67 -20.30 16.90
C TYR A 266 5.09 -21.76 16.72
N ASP A 267 4.28 -22.53 16.02
CA ASP A 267 4.68 -23.83 15.49
C ASP A 267 5.63 -23.64 14.31
N SER A 268 6.56 -24.58 14.14
CA SER A 268 7.51 -24.61 13.02
C SER A 268 7.22 -25.80 12.11
N ASP A 269 7.19 -25.58 10.80
CA ASP A 269 7.03 -26.64 9.81
C ASP A 269 8.21 -27.62 9.88
N SER A 270 7.92 -28.92 10.08
CA SER A 270 8.94 -29.99 10.24
C SER A 270 9.70 -30.35 8.96
N VAL A 271 9.26 -29.85 7.81
CA VAL A 271 9.88 -30.01 6.49
C VAL A 271 9.68 -28.73 5.69
N ASN A 272 10.64 -28.39 4.82
CA ASN A 272 10.53 -27.25 3.92
C ASN A 272 9.25 -27.34 3.07
N LYS A 273 8.60 -26.19 2.83
CA LYS A 273 7.41 -26.08 1.99
C LYS A 273 7.74 -25.31 0.72
N THR A 274 7.34 -25.86 -0.42
CA THR A 274 7.51 -25.26 -1.73
C THR A 274 6.20 -24.64 -2.15
N ILE A 275 6.14 -23.32 -2.27
CA ILE A 275 4.97 -22.60 -2.81
C ILE A 275 5.32 -22.11 -4.21
N ARG A 276 4.49 -22.46 -5.19
CA ARG A 276 4.54 -21.83 -6.52
C ARG A 276 4.16 -20.37 -6.35
N MET A 277 5.00 -19.46 -6.83
CA MET A 277 4.68 -18.03 -6.88
C MET A 277 4.16 -17.68 -8.25
N ASP A 278 4.98 -17.82 -9.29
CA ASP A 278 4.59 -17.54 -10.68
C ASP A 278 5.43 -18.31 -11.71
N GLN A 279 5.34 -17.87 -12.97
CA GLN A 279 5.91 -18.52 -14.15
C GLN A 279 6.54 -17.45 -15.04
N VAL A 280 7.85 -17.56 -15.21
CA VAL A 280 8.66 -16.78 -16.17
C VAL A 280 8.86 -17.63 -17.42
N GLU A 281 8.55 -17.04 -18.57
CA GLU A 281 8.85 -17.62 -19.86
C GLU A 281 9.94 -16.78 -20.55
N ASN A 282 10.94 -17.46 -21.09
CA ASN A 282 11.94 -16.87 -21.96
C ASN A 282 11.79 -17.47 -23.36
N LEU A 283 11.84 -16.63 -24.39
CA LEU A 283 12.03 -17.06 -25.77
C LEU A 283 13.39 -16.57 -26.24
N THR A 284 14.24 -17.50 -26.66
CA THR A 284 15.59 -17.24 -27.15
C THR A 284 15.65 -17.62 -28.63
N VAL A 285 15.96 -16.65 -29.50
CA VAL A 285 16.08 -16.85 -30.95
C VAL A 285 17.53 -16.63 -31.39
N LYS A 286 18.15 -17.64 -32.02
CA LYS A 286 19.51 -17.55 -32.55
C LYS A 286 19.49 -17.20 -34.04
N VAL A 287 20.11 -16.09 -34.42
CA VAL A 287 20.15 -15.61 -35.82
C VAL A 287 21.40 -16.08 -36.57
N TYR A 288 22.50 -16.28 -35.84
CA TYR A 288 23.77 -16.85 -36.32
C TYR A 288 24.35 -17.77 -35.23
N GLU A 289 25.14 -18.77 -35.62
CA GLU A 289 25.86 -19.68 -34.75
C GLU A 289 27.35 -19.77 -35.14
N PHE A 290 28.20 -20.20 -34.20
CA PHE A 290 29.62 -20.45 -34.48
C PHE A 290 29.81 -21.90 -34.95
N ASP A 291 30.05 -22.09 -36.25
CA ASP A 291 30.37 -23.41 -36.79
C ASP A 291 31.82 -23.77 -36.44
N THR A 292 31.98 -24.77 -35.57
CA THR A 292 33.29 -25.27 -35.14
C THR A 292 34.17 -25.84 -36.25
N SER A 293 33.58 -26.21 -37.40
CA SER A 293 34.28 -26.80 -38.54
C SER A 293 34.87 -25.75 -39.49
N THR A 294 34.09 -24.73 -39.90
CA THR A 294 34.60 -23.59 -40.68
C THR A 294 35.28 -22.51 -39.83
N ARG A 295 35.01 -22.49 -38.51
CA ARG A 295 35.39 -21.43 -37.54
C ARG A 295 34.78 -20.05 -37.82
N ASP A 296 33.71 -20.00 -38.63
CA ASP A 296 33.01 -18.77 -38.99
C ASP A 296 31.64 -18.67 -38.30
N CYS A 297 31.09 -17.44 -38.28
CA CYS A 297 29.70 -17.20 -37.94
C CYS A 297 28.83 -17.58 -39.15
N VAL A 298 28.10 -18.69 -39.05
CA VAL A 298 27.14 -19.13 -40.07
C VAL A 298 25.73 -18.78 -39.64
N ARG A 299 24.83 -18.55 -40.60
CA ARG A 299 23.39 -18.56 -40.31
C ARG A 299 23.01 -20.03 -40.09
N PRO A 300 22.37 -20.42 -38.97
CA PRO A 300 21.99 -21.80 -38.75
C PRO A 300 21.02 -22.26 -39.85
N PRO A 301 21.09 -23.53 -40.30
CA PRO A 301 20.30 -24.03 -41.43
C PRO A 301 18.79 -24.00 -41.18
N THR A 302 18.39 -23.97 -39.90
CA THR A 302 17.04 -23.66 -39.41
C THR A 302 17.16 -22.63 -38.30
N VAL A 303 16.20 -21.71 -38.16
CA VAL A 303 16.19 -20.77 -37.03
C VAL A 303 15.98 -21.55 -35.74
N GLU A 304 16.99 -21.62 -34.90
CA GLU A 304 16.89 -22.29 -33.60
C GLU A 304 16.14 -21.37 -32.63
N GLN A 305 15.08 -21.91 -32.04
CA GLN A 305 14.21 -21.22 -31.09
C GLN A 305 14.11 -22.09 -29.84
N ASP A 306 14.51 -21.54 -28.69
CA ASP A 306 14.31 -22.19 -27.39
C ASP A 306 13.28 -21.40 -26.58
N HIS A 307 12.15 -22.04 -26.25
CA HIS A 307 11.09 -21.47 -25.43
C HIS A 307 11.10 -22.16 -24.07
N THR A 308 11.77 -21.54 -23.10
CA THR A 308 11.94 -22.10 -21.77
C THR A 308 10.89 -21.54 -20.81
N THR A 309 10.12 -22.44 -20.17
CA THR A 309 9.15 -22.09 -19.13
C THR A 309 9.70 -22.46 -17.76
N THR A 310 9.93 -21.47 -16.90
CA THR A 310 10.48 -21.63 -15.55
C THR A 310 9.44 -21.29 -14.50
N LEU A 311 9.14 -22.24 -13.62
CA LEU A 311 8.27 -22.02 -12.45
C LEU A 311 9.09 -21.45 -11.28
N ASN A 312 8.78 -20.21 -10.89
CA ASN A 312 9.35 -19.61 -9.70
C ASN A 312 8.66 -20.19 -8.46
N ASN A 313 9.41 -20.97 -7.69
CA ASN A 313 8.97 -21.51 -6.42
C ASN A 313 9.72 -20.81 -5.29
N THR A 314 8.99 -20.35 -4.27
CA THR A 314 9.57 -20.04 -2.96
C THR A 314 9.62 -21.30 -2.12
N ILE A 315 10.80 -21.60 -1.57
CA ILE A 315 11.01 -22.67 -0.60
C ILE A 315 11.15 -22.02 0.77
N THR A 316 10.15 -22.25 1.62
CA THR A 316 10.14 -21.82 3.02
C THR A 316 10.66 -22.94 3.91
N ALA A 317 11.74 -22.68 4.63
CA ALA A 317 12.34 -23.53 5.64
C ALA A 317 12.12 -22.94 7.05
N ASN A 318 11.97 -23.81 8.05
CA ASN A 318 11.57 -23.45 9.42
C ASN A 318 10.29 -22.59 9.49
N GLY A 319 9.38 -22.78 8.54
CA GLY A 319 8.21 -21.92 8.35
C GLY A 319 7.36 -21.79 9.60
N LYS A 320 7.01 -20.57 10.01
CA LYS A 320 6.27 -20.33 11.26
C LYS A 320 4.77 -20.31 11.03
N THR A 321 4.00 -20.67 12.06
CA THR A 321 2.54 -20.53 12.13
C THR A 321 2.20 -20.06 13.55
N LEU A 322 1.51 -18.92 13.70
CA LEU A 322 1.08 -18.47 15.03
C LEU A 322 0.08 -19.50 15.60
N THR A 323 0.36 -20.04 16.79
CA THR A 323 -0.51 -21.03 17.44
C THR A 323 -1.08 -20.54 18.77
N LYS A 324 -0.37 -19.69 19.52
CA LYS A 324 -0.92 -19.07 20.73
C LYS A 324 -0.50 -17.61 20.95
N ILE A 325 -1.37 -16.86 21.64
CA ILE A 325 -1.03 -15.61 22.32
C ILE A 325 -1.45 -15.73 23.79
N LYS A 326 -0.62 -15.27 24.73
CA LYS A 326 -0.86 -15.34 26.18
C LYS A 326 -0.66 -13.98 26.83
N GLY A 327 -1.58 -13.58 27.72
CA GLY A 327 -1.48 -12.34 28.48
C GLY A 327 -2.44 -12.32 29.67
N ALA A 328 -1.96 -11.92 30.85
CA ALA A 328 -2.72 -11.76 32.11
C ALA A 328 -3.83 -12.82 32.33
N GLY A 329 -3.46 -14.11 32.39
CA GLY A 329 -4.42 -15.20 32.63
C GLY A 329 -5.44 -15.45 31.51
N SER A 330 -5.20 -14.91 30.32
CA SER A 330 -5.94 -15.21 29.09
C SER A 330 -5.01 -15.93 28.11
N GLU A 331 -5.53 -16.93 27.40
CA GLU A 331 -4.84 -17.63 26.32
C GLU A 331 -5.73 -17.62 25.06
N ILE A 332 -5.15 -17.30 23.91
CA ILE A 332 -5.82 -17.29 22.61
C ILE A 332 -5.14 -18.32 21.74
N THR A 333 -5.87 -19.37 21.33
CA THR A 333 -5.36 -20.49 20.52
C THR A 333 -5.85 -20.37 19.08
N PHE A 334 -4.95 -20.56 18.11
CA PHE A 334 -5.21 -20.47 16.68
C PHE A 334 -5.18 -21.87 16.04
N ASN A 335 -6.35 -22.45 15.82
CA ASN A 335 -6.49 -23.80 15.27
C ASN A 335 -6.36 -23.77 13.75
N SER A 336 -5.36 -24.46 13.18
CA SER A 336 -5.11 -24.47 11.74
C SER A 336 -4.82 -25.85 11.15
N THR A 337 -5.47 -26.18 10.03
CA THR A 337 -5.20 -27.35 9.19
C THR A 337 -4.08 -27.08 8.19
N ASN A 338 -3.44 -28.14 7.71
CA ASN A 338 -2.47 -28.04 6.60
C ASN A 338 -3.19 -27.66 5.29
N GLY A 339 -2.54 -26.82 4.48
CA GLY A 339 -3.06 -26.36 3.19
C GLY A 339 -2.65 -27.22 2.00
N SER A 340 -2.80 -26.68 0.79
CA SER A 340 -2.41 -27.36 -0.45
C SER A 340 -0.89 -27.31 -0.67
N SER A 341 -0.31 -28.46 -1.04
CA SER A 341 1.13 -28.74 -1.03
C SER A 341 2.02 -27.79 -1.84
N LEU A 342 1.46 -27.11 -2.85
CA LEU A 342 2.17 -26.19 -3.75
C LEU A 342 1.62 -24.76 -3.74
N HIS A 343 0.57 -24.47 -2.96
CA HIS A 343 -0.21 -23.24 -3.12
C HIS A 343 -0.40 -22.40 -1.85
N TYR A 344 -0.54 -23.02 -0.67
CA TYR A 344 -0.60 -22.33 0.63
C TYR A 344 -0.28 -23.29 1.80
N ARG A 345 0.50 -22.85 2.80
CA ARG A 345 1.01 -23.72 3.89
C ARG A 345 -0.09 -24.23 4.85
N LYS A 346 -1.04 -23.37 5.23
CA LYS A 346 -2.02 -23.58 6.30
C LYS A 346 -3.39 -22.98 5.93
N VAL A 347 -4.42 -23.34 6.69
CA VAL A 347 -5.75 -22.69 6.72
C VAL A 347 -6.14 -22.50 8.18
N LEU A 348 -6.48 -21.28 8.61
CA LEU A 348 -6.96 -20.97 9.98
C LEU A 348 -8.44 -21.31 10.09
N ASN A 349 -8.81 -22.32 10.89
CA ASN A 349 -10.20 -22.82 10.97
C ASN A 349 -10.98 -22.15 12.11
N SER A 350 -10.36 -21.95 13.27
CA SER A 350 -10.98 -21.28 14.41
C SER A 350 -9.97 -20.61 15.34
N ILE A 351 -10.48 -19.70 16.16
CA ILE A 351 -9.75 -19.03 17.24
C ILE A 351 -10.53 -19.25 18.53
N GLU A 352 -9.89 -19.86 19.54
CA GLU A 352 -10.45 -20.04 20.88
C GLU A 352 -9.85 -19.01 21.83
N ILE A 353 -10.69 -18.18 22.45
CA ILE A 353 -10.30 -17.29 23.53
C ILE A 353 -10.65 -18.00 24.86
N LYS A 354 -9.62 -18.22 25.67
CA LYS A 354 -9.70 -18.82 27.01
C LYS A 354 -9.33 -17.79 28.07
N GLN A 355 -10.04 -17.84 29.19
CA GLN A 355 -9.75 -17.05 30.39
C GLN A 355 -9.67 -18.04 31.56
N GLY A 356 -8.47 -18.17 32.14
CA GLY A 356 -8.12 -19.36 32.93
C GLY A 356 -8.25 -20.64 32.10
N ALA A 357 -8.98 -21.63 32.62
CA ALA A 357 -9.28 -22.88 31.91
C ALA A 357 -10.57 -22.80 31.04
N THR A 358 -11.36 -21.73 31.17
CA THR A 358 -12.69 -21.61 30.55
C THR A 358 -12.58 -21.01 29.15
N VAL A 359 -13.21 -21.63 28.16
CA VAL A 359 -13.41 -21.02 26.83
C VAL A 359 -14.55 -20.00 26.94
N VAL A 360 -14.28 -18.74 26.60
CA VAL A 360 -15.24 -17.62 26.72
C VAL A 360 -15.78 -17.17 25.37
N ASN A 361 -15.02 -17.37 24.30
CA ASN A 361 -15.43 -17.05 22.93
C ASN A 361 -14.72 -17.97 21.93
N THR A 362 -15.47 -18.53 20.98
CA THR A 362 -14.94 -19.34 19.87
C THR A 362 -15.37 -18.75 18.53
N ILE A 363 -14.38 -18.30 17.75
CA ILE A 363 -14.59 -17.66 16.45
C ILE A 363 -14.26 -18.69 15.37
N ASN A 364 -15.19 -18.93 14.44
CA ASN A 364 -15.07 -19.94 13.38
C ASN A 364 -14.97 -19.27 12.01
N LEU A 365 -14.07 -19.75 11.16
CA LEU A 365 -13.81 -19.19 9.83
C LEU A 365 -14.26 -20.20 8.77
N THR A 366 -15.25 -19.82 7.96
CA THR A 366 -15.77 -20.65 6.85
C THR A 366 -15.26 -20.13 5.52
N TYR A 367 -14.89 -21.04 4.62
CA TYR A 367 -14.24 -20.73 3.35
C TYR A 367 -14.92 -21.41 2.15
N LEU A 368 -14.86 -20.73 0.99
CA LEU A 368 -15.13 -21.32 -0.32
C LEU A 368 -13.81 -21.81 -0.94
N PHE A 369 -13.82 -23.06 -1.38
CA PHE A 369 -12.76 -23.72 -2.13
C PHE A 369 -13.31 -24.18 -3.50
N PRO A 370 -12.56 -24.05 -4.61
CA PRO A 370 -12.95 -24.62 -5.91
C PRO A 370 -13.00 -26.15 -5.94
N GLY A 371 -12.36 -26.82 -4.97
CA GLY A 371 -12.42 -28.28 -4.78
C GLY A 371 -12.10 -28.64 -3.33
N LEU A 372 -11.44 -29.77 -3.09
CA LEU A 372 -10.96 -30.10 -1.75
C LEU A 372 -9.82 -29.13 -1.32
N PRO A 373 -9.69 -28.78 -0.03
CA PRO A 373 -8.64 -27.87 0.46
C PRO A 373 -7.20 -28.31 0.18
N THR A 374 -6.96 -29.60 -0.04
CA THR A 374 -5.65 -30.18 -0.39
C THR A 374 -5.26 -29.95 -1.85
N PHE A 375 -6.24 -29.81 -2.75
CA PHE A 375 -6.03 -29.67 -4.20
C PHE A 375 -6.37 -28.27 -4.74
N SER A 376 -7.04 -27.44 -3.94
CA SER A 376 -7.41 -26.08 -4.33
C SER A 376 -6.19 -25.16 -4.38
N GLU A 377 -6.06 -24.37 -5.45
CA GLU A 377 -4.94 -23.43 -5.62
C GLU A 377 -5.13 -22.09 -4.89
N ARG A 378 -6.38 -21.74 -4.61
CA ARG A 378 -6.85 -20.54 -3.91
C ARG A 378 -8.09 -20.87 -3.09
N PHE A 379 -8.41 -20.03 -2.11
CA PHE A 379 -9.64 -20.13 -1.32
C PHE A 379 -10.04 -18.76 -0.75
N PHE A 380 -11.34 -18.60 -0.45
CA PHE A 380 -11.93 -17.30 -0.11
C PHE A 380 -12.68 -17.39 1.22
N LEU A 381 -12.43 -16.45 2.14
CA LEU A 381 -13.14 -16.40 3.42
C LEU A 381 -14.57 -15.92 3.19
N THR A 382 -15.57 -16.76 3.48
CA THR A 382 -16.99 -16.45 3.25
C THR A 382 -17.76 -16.12 4.52
N LYS A 383 -17.30 -16.58 5.70
CA LYS A 383 -17.88 -16.17 6.98
C LYS A 383 -16.87 -16.11 8.13
N VAL A 384 -17.16 -15.23 9.08
CA VAL A 384 -16.62 -15.25 10.44
C VAL A 384 -17.80 -15.39 11.41
N GLU A 385 -17.86 -16.49 12.16
CA GLU A 385 -19.02 -16.88 12.97
C GLU A 385 -18.63 -16.99 14.46
N PHE A 386 -19.15 -16.10 15.29
CA PHE A 386 -18.82 -15.98 16.71
C PHE A 386 -19.73 -16.85 17.56
N ASN A 387 -19.16 -17.70 18.43
CA ASN A 387 -19.90 -18.51 19.40
C ASN A 387 -21.06 -19.34 18.80
N LYS A 388 -20.88 -19.79 17.55
CA LYS A 388 -21.86 -20.52 16.71
C LYS A 388 -22.62 -21.66 17.38
N ASN A 389 -21.99 -22.35 18.33
CA ASN A 389 -22.55 -23.52 19.02
C ASN A 389 -23.30 -23.17 20.32
N ASN A 390 -23.28 -21.90 20.75
CA ASN A 390 -23.96 -21.47 21.97
C ASN A 390 -25.47 -21.34 21.72
N ASN A 391 -26.28 -21.96 22.57
CA ASN A 391 -27.74 -21.92 22.44
C ASN A 391 -28.31 -20.65 23.11
N TYR A 392 -28.47 -19.59 22.33
CA TYR A 392 -28.92 -18.27 22.79
C TYR A 392 -30.41 -18.18 23.19
N GLY A 393 -31.19 -19.25 23.00
CA GLY A 393 -32.63 -19.29 23.23
C GLY A 393 -33.43 -18.41 22.26
N HIS A 394 -34.76 -18.52 22.35
CA HIS A 394 -35.73 -17.67 21.63
C HIS A 394 -35.49 -17.46 20.12
N GLY A 395 -34.88 -18.45 19.44
CA GLY A 395 -34.59 -18.37 18.00
C GLY A 395 -33.49 -17.37 17.60
N ARG A 396 -32.72 -16.83 18.56
CA ARG A 396 -31.62 -15.89 18.28
C ARG A 396 -30.50 -16.58 17.48
N LYS A 397 -30.06 -15.91 16.41
CA LYS A 397 -28.87 -16.31 15.65
C LYS A 397 -27.61 -15.85 16.39
N TYR A 398 -26.52 -16.59 16.19
CA TYR A 398 -25.18 -16.15 16.55
C TYR A 398 -24.74 -14.97 15.66
N GLU A 399 -23.83 -14.14 16.16
CA GLU A 399 -23.28 -13.03 15.39
C GLU A 399 -22.29 -13.55 14.34
N GLN A 400 -22.48 -13.10 13.09
CA GLN A 400 -21.69 -13.54 11.95
C GLN A 400 -21.47 -12.42 10.93
N TYR A 401 -20.25 -12.31 10.41
CA TYR A 401 -19.97 -11.59 9.18
C TYR A 401 -20.09 -12.57 8.00
N THR A 402 -20.60 -12.12 6.86
CA THR A 402 -20.66 -12.92 5.62
C THR A 402 -20.08 -12.11 4.46
N MET A 403 -19.30 -12.75 3.60
CA MET A 403 -18.55 -12.10 2.52
C MET A 403 -18.86 -12.76 1.18
N GLU A 404 -19.22 -11.93 0.20
CA GLU A 404 -19.51 -12.34 -1.16
C GLU A 404 -18.47 -11.73 -2.12
N TYR A 405 -18.14 -12.46 -3.17
CA TYR A 405 -17.11 -12.08 -4.16
C TYR A 405 -17.73 -12.14 -5.55
N ASP A 406 -17.22 -11.37 -6.52
CA ASP A 406 -17.65 -11.55 -7.90
C ASP A 406 -17.07 -12.85 -8.46
N ASP A 407 -17.89 -13.90 -8.47
CA ASP A 407 -17.65 -15.14 -9.21
C ASP A 407 -16.21 -15.71 -9.05
N PRO A 408 -15.80 -16.00 -7.79
CA PRO A 408 -14.42 -16.39 -7.46
C PRO A 408 -13.99 -17.75 -8.04
N LEU A 409 -14.93 -18.51 -8.61
CA LEU A 409 -14.70 -19.83 -9.21
C LEU A 409 -14.40 -19.76 -10.72
N ALA A 410 -14.70 -18.65 -11.38
CA ALA A 410 -14.33 -18.42 -12.79
C ALA A 410 -12.86 -17.98 -12.98
N LEU A 411 -12.11 -17.73 -11.89
CA LEU A 411 -10.68 -17.43 -11.96
C LEU A 411 -9.90 -18.67 -12.47
N PRO A 412 -9.02 -18.51 -13.48
CA PRO A 412 -8.24 -19.62 -14.03
C PRO A 412 -7.16 -20.09 -13.03
N THR A 413 -6.45 -21.17 -13.37
CA THR A 413 -5.34 -21.69 -12.56
C THR A 413 -4.23 -20.65 -12.38
N ARG A 414 -3.45 -20.77 -11.30
CA ARG A 414 -2.39 -19.82 -10.93
C ARG A 414 -1.21 -19.77 -11.90
N THR A 415 -1.08 -20.78 -12.75
CA THR A 415 -0.09 -20.85 -13.85
C THR A 415 -0.72 -20.54 -15.22
N SER A 416 -1.94 -20.00 -15.28
CA SER A 416 -2.59 -19.69 -16.56
C SER A 416 -1.97 -18.46 -17.23
N SER A 417 -1.82 -18.53 -18.55
CA SER A 417 -1.37 -17.44 -19.41
C SER A 417 -2.51 -16.52 -19.89
N ALA A 418 -3.76 -16.82 -19.52
CA ALA A 418 -4.88 -15.88 -19.61
C ALA A 418 -4.75 -14.80 -18.52
N ARG A 419 -3.81 -13.88 -18.70
CA ARG A 419 -3.53 -12.79 -17.77
C ARG A 419 -3.17 -11.50 -18.52
N ASP A 420 -3.55 -10.35 -17.97
CA ASP A 420 -3.13 -9.02 -18.46
C ASP A 420 -1.71 -8.66 -18.00
N ALA A 421 -1.16 -7.56 -18.50
CA ALA A 421 0.19 -7.11 -18.16
C ALA A 421 0.44 -6.92 -16.65
N LEU A 422 -0.57 -6.51 -15.87
CA LEU A 422 -0.48 -6.32 -14.41
C LEU A 422 -0.64 -7.64 -13.62
N GLY A 423 -1.15 -8.69 -14.28
CA GLY A 423 -1.34 -10.04 -13.76
C GLY A 423 -2.78 -10.39 -13.39
N TYR A 424 -3.79 -9.57 -13.68
CA TYR A 424 -5.20 -9.92 -13.49
C TYR A 424 -5.69 -10.88 -14.61
N TYR A 425 -6.80 -11.58 -14.39
CA TYR A 425 -7.41 -12.43 -15.40
C TYR A 425 -8.00 -11.59 -16.54
N ASN A 426 -7.80 -11.99 -17.80
CA ASN A 426 -8.24 -11.20 -18.97
C ASN A 426 -9.08 -11.97 -20.01
N GLY A 427 -9.57 -13.17 -19.66
CA GLY A 427 -10.45 -13.97 -20.53
C GLY A 427 -9.78 -14.63 -21.74
N LYS A 428 -8.48 -14.37 -22.01
CA LYS A 428 -7.76 -14.87 -23.19
C LYS A 428 -7.29 -16.33 -23.00
N THR A 429 -8.25 -17.24 -22.84
CA THR A 429 -8.01 -18.67 -22.53
C THR A 429 -7.21 -19.45 -23.58
N PHE A 430 -7.06 -18.91 -24.79
CA PHE A 430 -6.24 -19.49 -25.87
C PHE A 430 -4.77 -19.04 -25.87
N ASN A 431 -4.34 -18.18 -24.92
CA ASN A 431 -2.94 -17.80 -24.76
C ASN A 431 -2.07 -19.03 -24.42
N SER A 432 -1.27 -19.51 -25.37
CA SER A 432 -0.34 -20.64 -25.19
C SER A 432 0.94 -20.30 -24.42
N THR A 433 1.22 -19.01 -24.24
CA THR A 433 2.41 -18.44 -23.61
C THR A 433 2.02 -17.21 -22.80
N ALA A 434 2.79 -16.81 -21.79
CA ALA A 434 2.66 -15.49 -21.18
C ALA A 434 3.44 -14.38 -21.91
N LEU A 435 4.19 -14.73 -22.96
CA LEU A 435 4.94 -13.79 -23.79
C LEU A 435 4.00 -12.88 -24.60
N PRO A 436 4.22 -11.55 -24.56
CA PRO A 436 3.34 -10.57 -25.19
C PRO A 436 3.44 -10.59 -26.72
N GLN A 437 2.38 -10.16 -27.39
CA GLN A 437 2.49 -9.72 -28.78
C GLN A 437 3.41 -8.48 -28.88
N ASN A 438 4.37 -8.55 -29.79
CA ASN A 438 5.23 -7.44 -30.20
C ASN A 438 5.02 -7.17 -31.70
N ASN A 439 5.00 -5.89 -32.07
CA ASN A 439 4.86 -5.43 -33.47
C ASN A 439 6.21 -5.26 -34.17
N ASP A 440 7.33 -5.56 -33.51
CA ASP A 440 8.65 -5.60 -34.14
C ASP A 440 8.71 -6.74 -35.19
N LEU A 441 8.94 -6.32 -36.44
CA LEU A 441 8.96 -7.16 -37.63
C LEU A 441 10.03 -8.27 -37.56
N TYR A 442 11.11 -8.11 -36.81
CA TYR A 442 12.11 -9.17 -36.65
C TYR A 442 11.57 -10.35 -35.84
N PHE A 443 10.71 -10.12 -34.85
CA PHE A 443 10.19 -11.19 -33.98
C PHE A 443 8.91 -11.83 -34.54
N HIS A 444 8.02 -11.04 -35.15
CA HIS A 444 6.76 -11.54 -35.69
C HIS A 444 6.99 -12.63 -36.76
N ASN A 445 8.06 -12.50 -37.54
CA ASN A 445 8.49 -13.48 -38.55
C ASN A 445 9.10 -14.78 -37.97
N TYR A 446 9.43 -14.82 -36.68
CA TYR A 446 9.98 -16.02 -36.04
C TYR A 446 9.00 -16.69 -35.08
N TYR A 447 8.21 -15.95 -34.30
CA TYR A 447 7.28 -16.52 -33.33
C TYR A 447 5.89 -15.87 -33.42
N PRO A 448 4.95 -16.43 -34.22
CA PRO A 448 3.62 -15.83 -34.40
C PRO A 448 2.68 -16.06 -33.22
N ASN A 449 2.92 -17.09 -32.40
CA ASN A 449 2.01 -17.54 -31.33
C ASN A 449 2.21 -16.77 -30.01
N LEU A 450 2.23 -15.44 -30.09
CA LEU A 450 2.38 -14.54 -28.94
C LEU A 450 1.01 -14.16 -28.35
N ALA A 451 0.97 -13.97 -27.03
CA ALA A 451 -0.27 -13.82 -26.28
C ALA A 451 -0.86 -12.42 -26.26
N ASP A 452 -2.19 -12.38 -26.24
CA ASP A 452 -2.93 -11.16 -25.96
C ASP A 452 -2.90 -10.88 -24.45
N ARG A 453 -2.15 -9.83 -24.08
CA ARG A 453 -1.96 -9.35 -22.71
C ARG A 453 -2.81 -8.11 -22.41
N SER A 454 -3.79 -7.78 -23.26
CA SER A 454 -4.77 -6.71 -23.00
C SER A 454 -5.55 -6.96 -21.71
N SER A 455 -5.99 -5.89 -21.06
CA SER A 455 -6.86 -5.96 -19.88
C SER A 455 -8.32 -6.14 -20.30
N ASP A 456 -9.10 -6.80 -19.46
CA ASP A 456 -10.55 -6.96 -19.62
C ASP A 456 -11.21 -6.87 -18.25
N PHE A 457 -12.01 -5.83 -18.01
CA PHE A 457 -12.59 -5.58 -16.69
C PHE A 457 -13.50 -6.73 -16.19
N ALA A 458 -14.27 -7.35 -17.10
CA ALA A 458 -15.22 -8.41 -16.76
C ALA A 458 -14.51 -9.68 -16.24
N SER A 459 -13.31 -9.95 -16.72
CA SER A 459 -12.42 -11.02 -16.24
C SER A 459 -11.59 -10.58 -15.03
N ALA A 460 -11.09 -9.35 -15.01
CA ALA A 460 -10.15 -8.88 -13.99
C ALA A 460 -10.80 -8.66 -12.60
N VAL A 461 -12.10 -8.35 -12.56
CA VAL A 461 -12.87 -8.21 -11.31
C VAL A 461 -13.14 -9.54 -10.61
N LYS A 462 -12.84 -10.69 -11.23
CA LYS A 462 -13.17 -12.01 -10.67
C LYS A 462 -12.39 -12.29 -9.38
N GLY A 463 -13.12 -12.76 -8.37
CA GLY A 463 -12.63 -12.94 -7.00
C GLY A 463 -12.45 -11.64 -6.19
N ALA A 464 -12.77 -10.46 -6.72
CA ALA A 464 -12.84 -9.23 -5.92
C ALA A 464 -13.99 -9.32 -4.90
N LEU A 465 -13.79 -8.71 -3.73
CA LEU A 465 -14.79 -8.67 -2.66
C LEU A 465 -15.95 -7.75 -3.03
N LYS A 466 -17.12 -8.33 -3.26
CA LYS A 466 -18.32 -7.63 -3.74
C LYS A 466 -19.18 -7.08 -2.62
N LYS A 467 -19.23 -7.78 -1.48
CA LYS A 467 -20.13 -7.47 -0.37
C LYS A 467 -19.57 -7.95 0.97
N ILE A 468 -19.71 -7.14 2.02
CA ILE A 468 -19.61 -7.56 3.43
C ILE A 468 -20.97 -7.33 4.09
N ILE A 469 -21.56 -8.40 4.62
CA ILE A 469 -22.74 -8.36 5.48
C ILE A 469 -22.28 -8.44 6.93
N TYR A 470 -22.75 -7.52 7.76
CA TYR A 470 -22.41 -7.41 9.18
C TYR A 470 -23.32 -8.29 10.05
N PRO A 471 -22.94 -8.57 11.32
CA PRO A 471 -23.83 -9.22 12.29
C PRO A 471 -25.18 -8.51 12.49
N THR A 472 -25.22 -7.21 12.16
CA THR A 472 -26.38 -6.31 12.23
C THR A 472 -27.48 -6.67 11.22
N GLY A 473 -27.15 -7.38 10.13
CA GLY A 473 -28.00 -7.57 8.96
C GLY A 473 -27.85 -6.49 7.88
N GLY A 474 -27.29 -5.34 8.23
CA GLY A 474 -26.79 -4.34 7.26
C GLY A 474 -25.54 -4.81 6.53
N TYR A 475 -25.15 -4.11 5.47
CA TYR A 475 -24.07 -4.52 4.59
C TYR A 475 -23.44 -3.36 3.79
N SER A 476 -22.20 -3.55 3.35
CA SER A 476 -21.52 -2.68 2.40
C SER A 476 -21.26 -3.43 1.10
N GLU A 477 -21.56 -2.80 -0.04
CA GLU A 477 -21.27 -3.30 -1.39
C GLU A 477 -20.17 -2.48 -2.06
N PHE A 478 -19.35 -3.16 -2.87
CA PHE A 478 -18.22 -2.60 -3.59
C PHE A 478 -18.42 -2.79 -5.10
N GLU A 479 -18.49 -1.68 -5.82
CA GLU A 479 -18.42 -1.66 -7.29
C GLU A 479 -16.98 -1.29 -7.70
N TYR A 480 -16.49 -1.89 -8.79
CA TYR A 480 -15.13 -1.67 -9.28
C TYR A 480 -15.11 -1.08 -10.70
N GLU A 481 -13.99 -0.46 -11.08
CA GLU A 481 -13.65 -0.11 -12.46
C GLU A 481 -12.17 -0.42 -12.71
N MET A 482 -11.80 -0.59 -13.98
CA MET A 482 -10.40 -0.48 -14.39
C MET A 482 -10.08 0.95 -14.83
N GLU A 483 -8.83 1.34 -14.59
CA GLU A 483 -8.24 2.51 -15.21
C GLU A 483 -8.21 2.39 -16.74
N LYS A 484 -8.28 3.54 -17.42
CA LYS A 484 -8.54 3.62 -18.86
C LYS A 484 -7.37 4.29 -19.58
N SER A 485 -6.96 3.70 -20.69
CA SER A 485 -6.23 4.39 -21.76
C SER A 485 -7.17 4.69 -22.92
N LYS A 486 -6.72 5.51 -23.87
CA LYS A 486 -7.30 5.56 -25.22
C LYS A 486 -6.50 4.71 -26.19
N ASP A 487 -7.18 4.10 -27.14
CA ASP A 487 -6.59 3.35 -28.23
C ASP A 487 -7.18 3.85 -29.55
N TYR A 488 -6.48 3.62 -30.66
CA TYR A 488 -6.99 4.00 -31.98
C TYR A 488 -8.15 3.09 -32.39
N VAL A 489 -9.15 3.69 -33.02
CA VAL A 489 -10.11 2.96 -33.85
C VAL A 489 -9.50 2.86 -35.23
N THR A 490 -8.95 1.69 -35.56
CA THR A 490 -8.53 1.37 -36.92
C THR A 490 -9.72 0.89 -37.75
N ASP A 491 -9.59 1.05 -39.06
CA ASP A 491 -10.49 0.50 -40.07
C ASP A 491 -9.68 0.02 -41.28
N GLY A 492 -10.28 -0.78 -42.16
CA GLY A 492 -9.59 -1.43 -43.28
C GLY A 492 -10.24 -1.17 -44.64
N LEU A 493 -9.43 -0.88 -45.66
CA LEU A 493 -9.86 -0.89 -47.05
C LEU A 493 -9.21 -2.06 -47.80
N THR A 494 -10.04 -2.98 -48.28
CA THR A 494 -9.66 -4.04 -49.22
C THR A 494 -10.20 -3.72 -50.62
N MET A 495 -9.34 -3.77 -51.63
CA MET A 495 -9.67 -3.51 -53.02
C MET A 495 -9.21 -4.66 -53.93
N ASP A 496 -10.16 -5.44 -54.45
CA ASP A 496 -9.89 -6.47 -55.46
C ASP A 496 -10.09 -5.94 -56.89
N ILE A 497 -9.16 -6.26 -57.79
CA ILE A 497 -9.37 -6.26 -59.25
C ILE A 497 -8.99 -7.63 -59.83
N TRP A 498 -9.57 -8.02 -60.97
CA TRP A 498 -9.25 -9.28 -61.61
C TRP A 498 -9.42 -9.24 -63.13
N ARG A 499 -8.72 -10.14 -63.81
CA ARG A 499 -8.69 -10.25 -65.26
C ARG A 499 -8.69 -11.71 -65.72
N ASN A 500 -9.42 -11.98 -66.80
CA ASN A 500 -9.58 -13.28 -67.46
C ASN A 500 -10.00 -14.43 -66.53
N ASN A 501 -10.47 -14.13 -65.31
CA ASN A 501 -10.90 -15.11 -64.32
C ASN A 501 -12.36 -15.49 -64.59
N THR A 502 -12.56 -16.64 -65.24
CA THR A 502 -13.88 -17.16 -65.63
C THR A 502 -14.76 -17.58 -64.45
N ALA A 503 -14.23 -17.68 -63.24
CA ALA A 503 -14.99 -17.93 -62.01
C ALA A 503 -15.57 -16.66 -61.37
N ARG A 504 -15.20 -15.46 -61.84
CA ARG A 504 -15.78 -14.18 -61.41
C ARG A 504 -16.59 -13.53 -62.55
N ASN A 505 -17.63 -12.77 -62.19
CA ASN A 505 -18.51 -12.06 -63.13
C ASN A 505 -18.52 -10.55 -62.81
N PRO A 506 -18.20 -9.64 -63.75
CA PRO A 506 -17.68 -9.91 -65.11
C PRO A 506 -16.28 -10.52 -65.09
N VAL A 507 -15.97 -11.35 -66.10
CA VAL A 507 -14.69 -12.09 -66.23
C VAL A 507 -13.46 -11.16 -66.29
N ASN A 508 -13.67 -9.93 -66.77
CA ASN A 508 -12.71 -8.85 -66.75
C ASN A 508 -13.30 -7.68 -65.94
N LYS A 509 -12.77 -7.39 -64.75
CA LYS A 509 -13.20 -6.25 -63.93
C LYS A 509 -12.00 -5.40 -63.49
N THR A 510 -11.75 -4.32 -64.23
CA THR A 510 -10.77 -3.28 -63.92
C THR A 510 -11.24 -2.30 -62.83
N SER A 511 -12.11 -2.75 -61.91
CA SER A 511 -12.85 -1.92 -60.96
C SER A 511 -13.01 -2.67 -59.65
N VAL A 512 -12.68 -1.97 -58.55
CA VAL A 512 -12.74 -2.46 -57.17
C VAL A 512 -14.02 -3.22 -56.86
N ASN A 513 -13.91 -4.41 -56.29
CA ASN A 513 -14.99 -5.10 -55.60
C ASN A 513 -14.51 -5.40 -54.17
N GLY A 514 -14.99 -4.65 -53.19
CA GLY A 514 -14.67 -4.87 -51.77
C GLY A 514 -15.96 -4.94 -50.95
N ALA A 515 -16.01 -5.85 -49.98
CA ALA A 515 -17.05 -5.79 -48.96
C ALA A 515 -16.73 -4.61 -48.02
N ILE A 516 -17.59 -3.60 -47.96
CA ILE A 516 -17.39 -2.45 -47.08
C ILE A 516 -17.66 -2.88 -45.64
N THR A 517 -16.60 -3.20 -44.90
CA THR A 517 -16.59 -3.26 -43.44
C THR A 517 -15.95 -1.97 -42.94
N GLY A 518 -16.73 -0.91 -42.76
CA GLY A 518 -16.22 0.40 -42.32
C GLY A 518 -17.13 1.56 -42.69
N ASP A 519 -16.70 2.78 -42.35
CA ASP A 519 -17.46 4.03 -42.60
C ASP A 519 -17.12 4.66 -43.98
N LEU A 520 -16.65 3.85 -44.94
CA LEU A 520 -16.22 4.30 -46.26
C LEU A 520 -17.41 4.47 -47.21
N TYR A 521 -17.46 5.61 -47.90
CA TYR A 521 -18.45 5.87 -48.92
C TYR A 521 -17.91 5.45 -50.29
N GLN A 522 -18.77 4.79 -51.08
CA GLN A 522 -18.54 4.64 -52.51
C GLN A 522 -19.01 5.91 -53.22
N ASN A 523 -18.12 6.58 -53.93
CA ASN A 523 -18.42 7.77 -54.70
C ASN A 523 -19.24 7.41 -55.96
N PRO A 524 -20.03 8.35 -56.53
CA PRO A 524 -20.82 8.11 -57.75
C PRO A 524 -19.99 7.73 -59.00
N ASP A 525 -18.68 7.96 -58.99
CA ASP A 525 -17.74 7.56 -60.04
C ASP A 525 -17.16 6.14 -59.85
N GLY A 526 -17.52 5.45 -58.77
CA GLY A 526 -17.04 4.12 -58.42
C GLY A 526 -15.73 4.09 -57.63
N THR A 527 -15.17 5.24 -57.23
CA THR A 527 -14.04 5.31 -56.28
C THR A 527 -14.51 5.13 -54.83
N PHE A 528 -13.57 4.86 -53.92
CA PHE A 528 -13.85 4.62 -52.49
C PHE A 528 -13.15 5.68 -51.65
N GLY A 529 -13.79 6.22 -50.62
CA GLY A 529 -13.21 7.34 -49.88
C GLY A 529 -13.76 7.58 -48.47
N PHE A 530 -13.07 8.44 -47.74
CA PHE A 530 -13.50 8.97 -46.44
C PHE A 530 -13.59 10.51 -46.50
N THR A 531 -14.59 11.05 -45.80
CA THR A 531 -14.99 12.48 -45.86
C THR A 531 -14.17 13.41 -44.96
N GLY A 532 -13.05 12.93 -44.42
CA GLY A 532 -12.10 13.65 -43.58
C GLY A 532 -11.18 12.67 -42.85
N ALA A 533 -9.85 12.80 -43.00
CA ALA A 533 -8.89 11.96 -42.28
C ALA A 533 -8.82 12.33 -40.79
N PHE A 534 -8.78 11.35 -39.89
CA PHE A 534 -8.76 11.60 -38.44
C PHE A 534 -7.47 12.28 -37.96
N GLU A 535 -6.32 11.92 -38.53
CA GLU A 535 -5.01 12.48 -38.20
C GLU A 535 -4.03 12.34 -39.39
N ASN A 536 -2.94 13.12 -39.35
CA ASN A 536 -1.80 12.96 -40.25
C ASN A 536 -1.17 11.58 -39.99
N GLN A 537 -1.11 10.71 -41.01
CA GLN A 537 -0.60 9.35 -40.85
C GLN A 537 0.00 8.81 -42.15
N THR A 538 1.15 8.13 -42.03
CA THR A 538 1.71 7.30 -43.10
C THR A 538 1.00 5.96 -43.09
N ILE A 539 0.14 5.73 -44.08
CA ILE A 539 -0.53 4.46 -44.32
C ILE A 539 0.48 3.45 -44.84
N LYS A 540 0.45 2.23 -44.29
CA LYS A 540 1.11 1.05 -44.86
C LYS A 540 0.07 0.18 -45.55
N GLY A 541 0.32 -0.18 -46.79
CA GLY A 541 -0.51 -1.10 -47.56
C GLY A 541 0.31 -2.26 -48.13
N ILE A 542 -0.39 -3.35 -48.44
CA ILE A 542 0.14 -4.54 -49.11
C ILE A 542 -0.70 -4.76 -50.37
N ILE A 543 -0.06 -5.03 -51.50
CA ILE A 543 -0.72 -5.60 -52.68
C ILE A 543 -0.25 -7.04 -52.87
N ASN A 544 -1.20 -7.95 -53.02
CA ASN A 544 -1.01 -9.35 -53.36
C ASN A 544 -1.56 -9.60 -54.76
N VAL A 545 -0.80 -10.30 -55.61
CA VAL A 545 -1.19 -10.61 -57.00
C VAL A 545 -0.96 -12.10 -57.26
N LEU A 546 -2.05 -12.79 -57.57
CA LEU A 546 -2.08 -14.21 -57.92
C LEU A 546 -2.39 -14.37 -59.40
N SER A 547 -1.57 -15.12 -60.13
CA SER A 547 -1.70 -15.24 -61.58
C SER A 547 -1.43 -16.66 -62.07
N THR A 548 -2.21 -17.14 -63.05
CA THR A 548 -2.11 -18.50 -63.59
C THR A 548 -0.81 -18.77 -64.35
N SER A 549 -0.17 -17.70 -64.83
CA SER A 549 1.07 -17.71 -65.61
C SER A 549 1.93 -16.48 -65.27
N GLN A 550 3.19 -16.46 -65.70
CA GLN A 550 4.05 -15.29 -65.61
C GLN A 550 3.36 -14.05 -66.23
N MET A 551 3.34 -12.94 -65.49
CA MET A 551 2.85 -11.64 -65.96
C MET A 551 3.98 -10.89 -66.68
N GLY A 552 3.67 -10.10 -67.70
CA GLY A 552 4.67 -9.43 -68.53
C GLY A 552 4.94 -7.99 -68.11
N HIS A 553 6.06 -7.40 -68.53
CA HIS A 553 6.45 -6.00 -68.23
C HIS A 553 5.44 -4.92 -68.67
N THR A 554 4.42 -5.28 -69.45
CA THR A 554 3.27 -4.43 -69.78
C THR A 554 2.14 -4.48 -68.75
N ASP A 555 2.07 -5.50 -67.89
CA ASP A 555 1.11 -5.58 -66.79
C ASP A 555 1.50 -4.61 -65.68
N VAL A 556 0.69 -3.57 -65.52
CA VAL A 556 0.92 -2.49 -64.57
C VAL A 556 -0.36 -2.22 -63.79
N ILE A 557 -0.32 -2.50 -62.49
CA ILE A 557 -1.40 -2.16 -61.55
C ILE A 557 -1.08 -0.80 -60.94
N VAL A 558 -2.09 0.07 -60.85
CA VAL A 558 -1.97 1.42 -60.32
C VAL A 558 -2.97 1.61 -59.20
N LEU A 559 -2.48 1.97 -58.02
CA LEU A 559 -3.29 2.63 -56.99
C LEU A 559 -3.20 4.14 -57.22
N LYS A 560 -4.32 4.75 -57.60
CA LYS A 560 -4.47 6.20 -57.65
C LYS A 560 -5.12 6.69 -56.35
N ILE A 561 -4.50 7.71 -55.76
CA ILE A 561 -4.91 8.39 -54.54
C ILE A 561 -5.20 9.84 -54.93
N SER A 562 -6.42 10.31 -54.70
CA SER A 562 -6.84 11.68 -55.03
C SER A 562 -7.18 12.42 -53.74
N ASP A 563 -6.40 13.43 -53.38
CA ASP A 563 -6.70 14.35 -52.29
C ASP A 563 -7.67 15.41 -52.80
N LEU A 564 -8.93 15.31 -52.43
CA LEU A 564 -10.00 16.18 -52.89
C LEU A 564 -9.98 17.54 -52.18
N SER A 565 -9.31 17.64 -51.03
CA SER A 565 -9.16 18.88 -50.26
C SER A 565 -7.98 19.72 -50.76
N ALA A 566 -6.86 19.09 -51.11
CA ALA A 566 -5.70 19.73 -51.73
C ALA A 566 -5.81 19.84 -53.26
N ASN A 567 -6.74 19.11 -53.89
CA ASN A 567 -6.84 18.92 -55.34
C ASN A 567 -5.54 18.38 -55.96
N THR A 568 -4.96 17.36 -55.33
CA THR A 568 -3.73 16.68 -55.78
C THR A 568 -3.96 15.19 -56.04
N ILE A 569 -3.09 14.58 -56.85
CA ILE A 569 -3.17 13.15 -57.20
C ILE A 569 -1.79 12.52 -57.04
N GLN A 570 -1.74 11.37 -56.38
CA GLN A 570 -0.57 10.50 -56.27
C GLN A 570 -0.91 9.13 -56.90
N GLU A 571 0.00 8.58 -57.70
CA GLU A 571 -0.16 7.23 -58.28
C GLU A 571 0.99 6.32 -57.84
N ILE A 572 0.65 5.21 -57.19
CA ILE A 572 1.58 4.15 -56.81
C ILE A 572 1.47 3.03 -57.84
N THR A 573 2.58 2.74 -58.50
CA THR A 573 2.64 1.87 -59.68
C THR A 573 3.36 0.56 -59.36
N PHE A 574 2.66 -0.56 -59.52
CA PHE A 574 3.19 -1.91 -59.36
C PHE A 574 3.36 -2.54 -60.75
N ARG A 575 4.62 -2.74 -61.17
CA ARG A 575 4.97 -3.37 -62.46
C ARG A 575 5.31 -4.84 -62.24
N MET A 576 4.89 -5.70 -63.16
CA MET A 576 5.15 -7.15 -63.08
C MET A 576 6.12 -7.60 -64.18
N PRO A 577 7.04 -8.56 -63.93
CA PRO A 577 7.61 -8.83 -62.62
C PRO A 577 8.33 -7.59 -62.06
N ASP A 578 8.43 -7.53 -60.73
CA ASP A 578 9.15 -6.47 -60.01
C ASP A 578 10.65 -6.81 -59.95
N GLY A 579 11.43 -6.17 -60.83
CA GLY A 579 12.87 -6.42 -60.97
C GLY A 579 13.22 -7.55 -61.95
N ASN A 580 14.43 -8.10 -61.82
CA ASN A 580 15.08 -8.94 -62.83
C ASN A 580 14.78 -10.45 -62.72
N GLN A 581 13.74 -10.87 -61.97
CA GLN A 581 13.37 -12.29 -61.87
C GLN A 581 12.27 -12.69 -62.84
N GLU A 582 12.65 -13.34 -63.94
CA GLU A 582 11.76 -14.13 -64.80
C GLU A 582 11.54 -15.51 -64.16
N ILE A 583 10.37 -15.79 -63.57
CA ILE A 583 10.09 -17.05 -62.86
C ILE A 583 9.39 -18.07 -63.79
N GLY A 584 9.97 -18.27 -64.98
CA GLY A 584 9.58 -19.31 -65.93
C GLY A 584 8.14 -19.20 -66.46
N THR A 585 7.51 -20.35 -66.72
CA THR A 585 6.16 -20.46 -67.32
C THR A 585 5.07 -20.85 -66.31
N GLY A 586 5.35 -20.76 -65.01
CA GLY A 586 4.47 -21.22 -63.93
C GLY A 586 3.48 -20.18 -63.42
N ARG A 587 2.69 -20.58 -62.40
CA ARG A 587 1.89 -19.67 -61.57
C ARG A 587 2.80 -18.57 -61.01
N TYR A 588 2.40 -17.32 -61.17
CA TYR A 588 3.09 -16.16 -60.61
C TYR A 588 2.35 -15.70 -59.34
N ASP A 589 3.12 -15.44 -58.28
CA ASP A 589 2.63 -15.12 -56.95
C ASP A 589 3.52 -13.98 -56.42
N PHE A 590 2.92 -12.85 -56.09
CA PHE A 590 3.65 -11.62 -55.80
C PHE A 590 2.99 -10.86 -54.65
N SER A 591 3.80 -10.41 -53.70
CA SER A 591 3.36 -9.55 -52.59
C SER A 591 4.33 -8.38 -52.44
N LYS A 592 3.82 -7.16 -52.25
CA LYS A 592 4.64 -5.96 -52.08
C LYS A 592 4.01 -4.97 -51.11
N GLU A 593 4.80 -4.54 -50.14
CA GLU A 593 4.46 -3.42 -49.25
C GLU A 593 4.66 -2.07 -49.96
N PHE A 594 3.86 -1.07 -49.58
CA PHE A 594 4.00 0.31 -50.01
C PHE A 594 3.50 1.28 -48.92
N THR A 595 3.89 2.55 -49.04
CA THR A 595 3.46 3.62 -48.13
C THR A 595 2.94 4.85 -48.87
N PHE A 596 1.98 5.54 -48.27
CA PHE A 596 1.54 6.87 -48.66
C PHE A 596 1.10 7.66 -47.42
N ASP A 597 1.18 8.99 -47.49
CA ASP A 597 0.73 9.86 -46.40
C ASP A 597 -0.68 10.38 -46.67
N ILE A 598 -1.48 10.52 -45.62
CA ILE A 598 -2.74 11.27 -45.64
C ILE A 598 -2.72 12.37 -44.57
N VAL A 599 -3.32 13.52 -44.90
CA VAL A 599 -3.35 14.72 -44.06
C VAL A 599 -4.67 14.77 -43.28
N LYS A 600 -4.62 15.23 -42.03
CA LYS A 600 -5.79 15.41 -41.16
C LYS A 600 -6.84 16.32 -41.82
N ASP A 601 -8.11 16.00 -41.59
CA ASP A 601 -9.29 16.73 -42.07
C ASP A 601 -9.45 16.79 -43.61
N HIS A 602 -8.49 16.25 -44.39
CA HIS A 602 -8.58 16.15 -45.85
C HIS A 602 -9.47 14.98 -46.31
N GLN A 603 -10.11 15.15 -47.45
CA GLN A 603 -10.96 14.14 -48.10
C GLN A 603 -10.17 13.38 -49.18
N TYR A 604 -10.27 12.05 -49.20
CA TYR A 604 -9.53 11.22 -50.16
C TYR A 604 -10.44 10.27 -50.94
N ALA A 605 -10.12 10.07 -52.22
CA ALA A 605 -10.70 9.06 -53.09
C ALA A 605 -9.62 8.13 -53.66
N PHE A 606 -9.81 6.83 -53.45
CA PHE A 606 -8.92 5.74 -53.86
C PHE A 606 -9.49 4.98 -55.05
N GLN A 607 -8.62 4.62 -55.99
CA GLN A 607 -8.97 3.84 -57.19
C GLN A 607 -7.85 2.85 -57.52
N LEU A 608 -8.18 1.56 -57.58
CA LEU A 608 -7.27 0.50 -58.04
C LEU A 608 -7.67 0.05 -59.45
N TYR A 609 -6.72 0.02 -60.39
CA TYR A 609 -6.94 -0.43 -61.76
C TYR A 609 -5.67 -1.05 -62.38
N ASN A 610 -5.82 -1.80 -63.48
CA ASN A 610 -4.71 -2.21 -64.35
C ASN A 610 -4.68 -1.30 -65.58
N ASN A 611 -3.53 -0.69 -65.85
CA ASN A 611 -3.33 0.33 -66.90
C ASN A 611 -3.20 -0.27 -68.32
N TYR A 612 -3.12 -1.59 -68.46
CA TYR A 612 -2.93 -2.27 -69.74
C TYR A 612 -4.20 -2.99 -70.22
N GLN A 613 -4.58 -2.77 -71.48
CA GLN A 613 -5.86 -3.28 -72.02
C GLN A 613 -5.77 -4.65 -72.72
N LEU A 614 -4.58 -5.20 -72.95
CA LEU A 614 -4.39 -6.41 -73.77
C LEU A 614 -3.79 -7.62 -73.03
N SER A 615 -3.74 -7.61 -71.69
CA SER A 615 -3.24 -8.76 -70.93
C SER A 615 -4.16 -9.98 -71.10
N THR A 616 -3.58 -11.08 -71.57
CA THR A 616 -4.23 -12.39 -71.79
C THR A 616 -4.11 -13.32 -70.59
N THR A 617 -3.20 -13.04 -69.67
CA THR A 617 -2.98 -13.77 -68.42
C THR A 617 -4.20 -13.63 -67.49
N GLN A 618 -4.59 -14.72 -66.82
CA GLN A 618 -5.57 -14.64 -65.73
C GLN A 618 -4.85 -14.24 -64.44
N PHE A 619 -5.32 -13.16 -63.81
CA PHE A 619 -4.84 -12.75 -62.49
C PHE A 619 -5.96 -12.19 -61.61
N ASP A 620 -5.74 -12.30 -60.30
CA ASP A 620 -6.50 -11.69 -59.21
C ASP A 620 -5.52 -10.85 -58.39
N ALA A 621 -5.80 -9.56 -58.21
CA ALA A 621 -4.98 -8.66 -57.41
C ALA A 621 -5.80 -8.02 -56.29
N GLN A 622 -5.34 -8.20 -55.06
CA GLN A 622 -5.96 -7.67 -53.85
C GLN A 622 -5.00 -6.70 -53.18
N LEU A 623 -5.45 -5.46 -52.98
CA LEU A 623 -4.75 -4.44 -52.22
C LEU A 623 -5.46 -4.23 -50.89
N TYR A 624 -4.71 -4.23 -49.78
CA TYR A 624 -5.22 -4.01 -48.44
C TYR A 624 -4.38 -2.96 -47.70
N PHE A 625 -5.04 -2.04 -47.01
CA PHE A 625 -4.40 -1.19 -46.01
C PHE A 625 -5.33 -0.92 -44.83
N THR A 626 -4.76 -0.58 -43.68
CA THR A 626 -5.49 -0.07 -42.52
C THR A 626 -5.18 1.40 -42.28
N TYR A 627 -6.16 2.13 -41.75
CA TYR A 627 -6.05 3.53 -41.37
C TYR A 627 -6.71 3.77 -40.02
N ARG A 628 -6.32 4.84 -39.33
CA ARG A 628 -6.93 5.27 -38.07
C ARG A 628 -8.06 6.24 -38.38
N LYS A 629 -9.27 5.94 -37.90
CA LYS A 629 -10.49 6.75 -38.08
C LYS A 629 -10.99 7.46 -36.82
N GLY A 630 -10.38 7.20 -35.67
CA GLY A 630 -10.77 7.80 -34.39
C GLY A 630 -10.00 7.25 -33.20
N THR A 631 -10.45 7.58 -32.00
CA THR A 631 -10.00 6.98 -30.74
C THR A 631 -11.17 6.48 -29.91
N LYS A 632 -10.91 5.48 -29.06
CA LYS A 632 -11.85 4.87 -28.11
C LYS A 632 -11.20 4.72 -26.76
N LEU A 633 -11.98 4.70 -25.69
CA LEU A 633 -11.50 4.26 -24.36
C LEU A 633 -11.40 2.73 -24.34
N ILE A 634 -10.40 2.20 -23.63
CA ILE A 634 -10.21 0.77 -23.36
C ILE A 634 -9.85 0.55 -21.89
N ASP A 635 -10.00 -0.67 -21.39
CA ASP A 635 -9.38 -1.10 -20.13
C ASP A 635 -7.87 -1.27 -20.33
N ASP A 636 -7.07 -0.51 -19.58
CA ASP A 636 -5.60 -0.51 -19.67
C ASP A 636 -5.01 0.12 -18.40
N GLY A 637 -4.95 -0.65 -17.31
CA GLY A 637 -4.46 -0.16 -16.03
C GLY A 637 -5.06 -0.94 -14.86
N LYS A 638 -4.79 -0.47 -13.63
CA LYS A 638 -5.16 -1.25 -12.43
C LYS A 638 -6.65 -1.17 -12.11
N LEU A 639 -7.17 -2.25 -11.53
CA LEU A 639 -8.50 -2.34 -10.94
C LEU A 639 -8.58 -1.47 -9.68
N ARG A 640 -9.70 -0.76 -9.48
CA ARG A 640 -9.91 0.19 -8.37
C ARG A 640 -11.40 0.29 -7.96
N VAL A 641 -11.67 0.74 -6.74
CA VAL A 641 -13.04 0.90 -6.22
C VAL A 641 -13.74 2.07 -6.92
N LYS A 642 -14.81 1.75 -7.63
CA LYS A 642 -15.68 2.70 -8.33
C LYS A 642 -16.59 3.46 -7.37
N ARG A 643 -17.18 2.71 -6.44
CA ARG A 643 -18.27 3.14 -5.56
C ARG A 643 -18.35 2.20 -4.35
N THR A 644 -18.59 2.73 -3.15
CA THR A 644 -19.18 1.95 -2.04
C THR A 644 -20.64 2.30 -1.89
N THR A 645 -21.45 1.33 -1.51
CA THR A 645 -22.86 1.55 -1.16
C THR A 645 -23.15 0.84 0.15
N ASP A 646 -23.52 1.61 1.17
CA ASP A 646 -23.60 1.20 2.56
C ASP A 646 -25.08 1.19 3.00
N TYR A 647 -25.56 0.03 3.46
CA TYR A 647 -26.97 -0.24 3.78
C TYR A 647 -27.11 -0.62 5.26
N THR A 648 -27.94 0.12 6.00
CA THR A 648 -28.32 -0.17 7.39
C THR A 648 -29.22 -1.41 7.49
N ALA A 649 -30.19 -1.54 6.60
CA ALA A 649 -31.04 -2.71 6.45
C ALA A 649 -31.43 -2.96 4.97
N ALA A 650 -31.96 -4.14 4.67
CA ALA A 650 -32.30 -4.56 3.30
C ALA A 650 -33.47 -3.79 2.63
N SER A 651 -34.07 -2.82 3.32
CA SER A 651 -35.22 -2.03 2.87
C SER A 651 -35.05 -0.52 3.07
N GLU A 652 -33.84 -0.05 3.36
CA GLU A 652 -33.56 1.35 3.73
C GLU A 652 -32.73 2.09 2.68
N GLN A 653 -32.70 3.42 2.78
CA GLN A 653 -32.00 4.29 1.83
C GLN A 653 -30.48 4.17 2.04
N ALA A 654 -29.80 3.61 1.04
CA ALA A 654 -28.36 3.37 1.12
C ALA A 654 -27.55 4.67 1.03
N PHE A 655 -26.44 4.74 1.78
CA PHE A 655 -25.46 5.79 1.64
C PHE A 655 -24.44 5.43 0.56
N VAL A 656 -24.32 6.26 -0.48
CA VAL A 656 -23.42 6.04 -1.62
C VAL A 656 -22.18 6.92 -1.50
N LYS A 657 -20.99 6.32 -1.67
CA LYS A 657 -19.74 7.03 -1.96
C LYS A 657 -19.28 6.68 -3.36
N ARG A 658 -19.22 7.65 -4.28
CA ARG A 658 -18.67 7.48 -5.63
C ARG A 658 -17.26 8.06 -5.70
N TYR A 659 -16.31 7.32 -6.27
CA TYR A 659 -14.91 7.73 -6.36
C TYR A 659 -14.54 8.12 -7.80
N TYR A 660 -13.81 9.22 -7.99
CA TYR A 660 -13.21 9.60 -9.27
C TYR A 660 -11.73 9.91 -9.08
N TYR A 661 -10.88 9.13 -9.74
CA TYR A 661 -9.41 9.23 -9.63
C TYR A 661 -8.87 10.22 -10.65
N THR A 662 -9.21 11.50 -10.47
CA THR A 662 -8.89 12.60 -11.39
C THR A 662 -8.91 13.94 -10.64
N SER A 663 -8.35 15.00 -11.24
CA SER A 663 -8.43 16.34 -10.66
C SER A 663 -9.83 16.93 -10.83
N MET A 664 -10.20 17.90 -9.99
CA MET A 664 -11.49 18.57 -10.09
C MET A 664 -11.58 19.54 -11.29
N GLU A 665 -10.45 19.94 -11.86
CA GLU A 665 -10.41 20.67 -13.14
C GLU A 665 -10.65 19.74 -14.33
N ASP A 666 -10.27 18.47 -14.19
CA ASP A 666 -10.39 17.43 -15.21
C ASP A 666 -11.75 16.72 -15.18
N TYR A 667 -12.42 16.66 -14.03
CA TYR A 667 -13.71 16.00 -13.83
C TYR A 667 -14.80 16.36 -14.86
N PHE A 668 -14.80 17.60 -15.37
CA PHE A 668 -15.76 18.08 -16.38
C PHE A 668 -15.27 17.96 -17.84
N LYS A 669 -14.04 17.50 -18.08
CA LYS A 669 -13.48 17.31 -19.43
C LYS A 669 -13.90 15.94 -19.99
N ASN A 670 -13.81 15.76 -21.31
CA ASN A 670 -14.05 14.44 -21.90
C ASN A 670 -12.92 13.48 -21.45
N PRO A 671 -13.22 12.28 -20.92
CA PRO A 671 -12.19 11.33 -20.51
C PRO A 671 -11.19 10.96 -21.61
N LEU A 672 -11.59 11.04 -22.90
CA LEU A 672 -10.67 10.85 -24.04
C LEU A 672 -9.57 11.92 -24.12
N ASP A 673 -9.79 13.12 -23.58
CA ASP A 673 -8.78 14.18 -23.54
C ASP A 673 -7.78 13.95 -22.40
N LEU A 674 -8.25 13.35 -21.31
CA LEU A 674 -7.49 13.11 -20.07
C LEU A 674 -6.53 11.93 -20.17
N VAL A 675 -7.00 10.81 -20.74
CA VAL A 675 -6.23 9.55 -20.71
C VAL A 675 -5.09 9.57 -21.73
N THR A 676 -3.96 8.95 -21.38
CA THR A 676 -2.89 8.68 -22.34
C THR A 676 -3.30 7.65 -23.38
N PHE A 677 -2.61 7.64 -24.52
CA PHE A 677 -2.67 6.48 -25.40
C PHE A 677 -2.16 5.22 -24.68
N LYS A 678 -2.75 4.08 -25.01
CA LYS A 678 -2.34 2.76 -24.54
C LYS A 678 -0.83 2.62 -24.70
N LYS A 679 -0.13 2.33 -23.61
CA LYS A 679 1.29 2.00 -23.71
C LYS A 679 1.43 0.55 -24.16
N ASN A 680 2.24 0.32 -25.18
CA ASN A 680 2.87 -0.98 -25.31
C ASN A 680 3.71 -1.17 -24.05
N HIS A 681 3.37 -2.18 -23.27
CA HIS A 681 4.10 -2.51 -22.06
C HIS A 681 5.52 -2.92 -22.49
N GLU A 682 6.54 -2.32 -21.90
CA GLU A 682 7.93 -2.67 -22.18
C GLU A 682 8.25 -4.00 -21.50
N TYR A 683 8.63 -4.99 -22.30
CA TYR A 683 9.13 -6.29 -21.84
C TYR A 683 10.56 -6.40 -22.35
N ILE A 684 11.50 -6.74 -21.46
CA ILE A 684 12.93 -6.66 -21.79
C ILE A 684 13.24 -7.54 -23.01
N THR A 685 13.77 -6.87 -24.03
CA THR A 685 14.32 -7.48 -25.24
C THR A 685 15.83 -7.51 -25.12
N ASP A 686 16.35 -8.49 -24.37
CA ASP A 686 17.78 -8.65 -24.14
C ASP A 686 18.47 -9.11 -25.45
N TRP A 687 19.04 -8.16 -26.20
CA TRP A 687 19.89 -8.45 -27.37
C TRP A 687 21.30 -8.82 -26.92
N GLN A 688 21.61 -10.12 -26.88
CA GLN A 688 22.96 -10.59 -26.59
C GLN A 688 23.79 -10.67 -27.89
N LEU A 689 24.79 -9.79 -27.97
CA LEU A 689 25.73 -9.73 -29.09
C LEU A 689 27.02 -10.50 -28.75
N THR A 690 27.09 -11.76 -29.16
CA THR A 690 28.30 -12.55 -29.06
C THR A 690 29.17 -12.35 -30.30
N LYS A 691 30.48 -12.17 -30.13
CA LYS A 691 31.42 -12.10 -31.26
C LYS A 691 31.90 -13.50 -31.64
N CYS A 692 31.65 -13.91 -32.87
CA CYS A 692 32.30 -15.08 -33.45
C CYS A 692 33.82 -14.84 -33.59
N CYS A 693 34.62 -15.80 -33.13
CA CYS A 693 36.06 -15.63 -32.98
C CYS A 693 36.84 -16.48 -33.98
N ASN A 694 37.34 -15.85 -35.05
CA ASN A 694 38.34 -16.47 -35.91
C ASN A 694 39.58 -16.82 -35.07
N GLY A 695 39.90 -18.12 -35.00
CA GLY A 695 40.99 -18.67 -34.16
C GLY A 695 42.40 -18.41 -34.72
N GLY A 696 42.63 -17.25 -35.35
CA GLY A 696 43.76 -17.02 -36.26
C GLY A 696 44.28 -15.58 -36.32
N GLY A 697 44.07 -14.75 -35.29
CA GLY A 697 44.82 -13.50 -35.05
C GLY A 697 44.51 -12.28 -35.93
N GLU A 698 44.09 -12.48 -37.17
CA GLU A 698 43.77 -11.38 -38.11
C GLU A 698 42.29 -11.00 -38.06
N ALA A 699 42.00 -9.70 -38.14
CA ALA A 699 40.65 -9.16 -38.14
C ALA A 699 40.09 -9.12 -39.58
N PRO A 700 38.98 -9.81 -39.88
CA PRO A 700 38.29 -9.65 -41.16
C PRO A 700 37.74 -8.23 -41.33
N LEU A 701 37.69 -7.75 -42.57
CA LEU A 701 37.09 -6.45 -42.92
C LEU A 701 35.56 -6.43 -42.73
N GLU A 702 34.91 -7.59 -42.70
CA GLU A 702 33.51 -7.76 -42.29
C GLU A 702 33.42 -8.68 -41.05
N GLN A 703 32.99 -8.12 -39.91
CA GLN A 703 32.84 -8.89 -38.68
C GLN A 703 31.39 -9.36 -38.52
N LYS A 704 31.14 -10.64 -38.84
CA LYS A 704 29.86 -11.29 -38.54
C LYS A 704 29.65 -11.42 -37.03
N GLN A 705 28.42 -11.24 -36.59
CA GLN A 705 28.05 -11.18 -35.18
C GLN A 705 26.99 -12.25 -34.88
N GLN A 706 27.13 -12.95 -33.75
CA GLN A 706 26.08 -13.82 -33.22
C GLN A 706 25.07 -12.93 -32.49
N PHE A 707 23.87 -12.81 -33.07
CA PHE A 707 22.72 -12.22 -32.40
C PHE A 707 21.90 -13.33 -31.77
N GLU A 708 21.74 -13.24 -30.45
CA GLU A 708 20.78 -14.01 -29.68
C GLU A 708 19.79 -13.02 -29.05
N ILE A 709 18.51 -13.16 -29.34
CA ILE A 709 17.48 -12.25 -28.83
C ILE A 709 16.65 -12.97 -27.77
N ASN A 710 16.64 -12.42 -26.55
CA ASN A 710 15.98 -12.98 -25.39
C ASN A 710 14.76 -12.15 -25.00
N PHE A 711 13.57 -12.69 -25.23
CA PHE A 711 12.30 -12.13 -24.78
C PHE A 711 11.94 -12.68 -23.40
N ARG A 712 11.61 -11.84 -22.41
CA ARG A 712 11.33 -12.31 -21.03
C ARG A 712 10.03 -11.78 -20.44
N THR A 713 9.22 -12.66 -19.86
CA THR A 713 8.02 -12.25 -19.12
C THR A 713 8.32 -11.88 -17.68
N PHE A 714 8.11 -10.63 -17.30
CA PHE A 714 8.03 -10.23 -15.91
C PHE A 714 6.60 -10.39 -15.40
N SER A 715 6.28 -11.56 -14.85
CA SER A 715 5.21 -11.62 -13.84
C SER A 715 5.80 -11.31 -12.47
N SER A 716 5.06 -10.53 -11.67
CA SER A 716 5.07 -10.44 -10.20
C SER A 716 6.40 -10.39 -9.41
N ASN A 717 7.57 -10.29 -10.06
CA ASN A 717 8.88 -10.37 -9.41
C ASN A 717 9.19 -9.08 -8.63
N PRO A 718 9.35 -9.14 -7.29
CA PRO A 718 9.63 -7.96 -6.47
C PRO A 718 11.01 -7.33 -6.72
N LEU A 719 11.91 -8.00 -7.46
CA LEU A 719 13.26 -7.52 -7.76
C LEU A 719 13.31 -6.48 -8.90
N THR A 720 12.23 -6.31 -9.66
CA THR A 720 12.11 -5.32 -10.75
C THR A 720 10.97 -4.35 -10.45
N PRO A 721 11.24 -3.04 -10.23
CA PRO A 721 10.20 -2.07 -9.88
C PRO A 721 9.18 -1.79 -11.00
N ILE A 722 8.09 -2.55 -11.03
CA ILE A 722 6.86 -2.34 -11.85
C ILE A 722 6.14 -1.00 -11.51
N SER A 723 6.76 -0.16 -10.66
CA SER A 723 6.42 1.21 -10.27
C SER A 723 5.91 2.17 -11.37
N GLU A 724 6.30 1.97 -12.64
CA GLU A 724 5.80 2.75 -13.78
C GLU A 724 4.33 2.42 -14.12
N LEU A 725 3.89 1.20 -13.81
CA LEU A 725 2.57 0.63 -14.11
C LEU A 725 1.67 0.53 -12.87
N GLU A 726 2.25 0.41 -11.67
CA GLU A 726 1.52 0.44 -10.38
C GLU A 726 1.50 1.86 -9.75
N ARG A 727 1.48 2.90 -10.59
CA ARG A 727 1.35 4.30 -10.13
C ARG A 727 0.11 4.47 -9.25
N ASN A 728 0.25 5.29 -8.21
CA ASN A 728 -0.84 5.59 -7.28
C ASN A 728 -1.54 6.90 -7.63
N TYR A 729 -2.72 7.12 -7.05
CA TYR A 729 -3.63 8.19 -7.45
C TYR A 729 -3.30 9.48 -6.71
N GLU A 730 -2.73 10.43 -7.44
CA GLU A 730 -2.39 11.75 -6.88
C GLU A 730 -3.65 12.54 -6.51
N HIS A 731 -4.70 12.47 -7.32
CA HIS A 731 -5.96 13.19 -7.11
C HIS A 731 -7.13 12.21 -6.93
N VAL A 732 -7.96 12.44 -5.91
CA VAL A 732 -9.18 11.66 -5.67
C VAL A 732 -10.33 12.57 -5.29
N LEU A 733 -11.42 12.47 -6.05
CA LEU A 733 -12.73 13.04 -5.73
C LEU A 733 -13.63 11.96 -5.15
N ILE A 734 -14.45 12.35 -4.18
CA ILE A 734 -15.41 11.50 -3.50
C ILE A 734 -16.75 12.22 -3.48
N SER A 735 -17.72 11.73 -4.24
CA SER A 735 -19.10 12.20 -4.27
C SER A 735 -19.93 11.44 -3.24
N TYR A 736 -20.75 12.14 -2.46
CA TYR A 736 -21.66 11.55 -1.48
C TYR A 736 -23.10 11.58 -1.98
N GLY A 737 -23.86 10.51 -1.73
CA GLY A 737 -25.28 10.38 -2.09
C GLY A 737 -25.56 9.91 -3.54
N GLY A 738 -24.53 9.78 -4.37
CA GLY A 738 -24.67 9.36 -5.77
C GLY A 738 -23.44 9.72 -6.59
N ASP A 739 -23.63 9.87 -7.90
CA ASP A 739 -22.56 10.22 -8.85
C ASP A 739 -22.42 11.74 -9.05
N ASN A 740 -23.42 12.54 -8.66
CA ASN A 740 -23.46 13.96 -8.96
C ASN A 740 -23.31 14.81 -7.70
N PHE A 741 -22.63 14.34 -6.66
CA PHE A 741 -22.39 15.06 -5.39
C PHE A 741 -23.70 15.53 -4.72
N GLU A 742 -24.70 14.65 -4.72
CA GLU A 742 -26.06 14.90 -4.22
C GLU A 742 -26.08 15.33 -2.73
N LEU A 743 -25.16 14.82 -1.93
CA LEU A 743 -24.92 15.18 -0.52
C LEU A 743 -23.56 15.90 -0.34
N GLY A 744 -23.04 16.53 -1.41
CA GLY A 744 -21.70 17.10 -1.45
C GLY A 744 -20.61 16.05 -1.65
N GLY A 745 -19.42 16.28 -1.09
CA GLY A 745 -18.27 15.39 -1.29
C GLY A 745 -16.97 15.87 -0.65
N LYS A 746 -15.88 15.22 -1.03
CA LYS A 746 -14.49 15.63 -0.76
C LYS A 746 -13.65 15.60 -2.05
N TYR A 747 -12.61 16.43 -2.09
CA TYR A 747 -11.45 16.26 -2.96
C TYR A 747 -10.20 16.08 -2.08
N LYS A 748 -9.26 15.24 -2.53
CA LYS A 748 -7.96 15.01 -1.87
C LYS A 748 -6.84 15.00 -2.89
N ARG A 749 -5.68 15.52 -2.50
CA ARG A 749 -4.42 15.40 -3.24
C ARG A 749 -3.34 14.79 -2.36
N PHE A 750 -2.75 13.71 -2.83
CA PHE A 750 -1.62 13.02 -2.22
C PHE A 750 -0.31 13.41 -2.90
N ASN A 751 0.82 13.13 -2.27
CA ASN A 751 2.12 13.28 -2.90
C ASN A 751 2.44 12.00 -3.71
N ASN A 752 2.66 12.16 -5.01
CA ASN A 752 3.05 11.08 -5.93
C ASN A 752 4.47 11.28 -6.48
N SER A 753 5.24 12.22 -5.91
CA SER A 753 6.53 12.67 -6.44
C SER A 753 7.60 11.59 -6.37
N VAL A 754 7.92 11.00 -7.52
CA VAL A 754 9.14 10.21 -7.69
C VAL A 754 10.31 11.17 -7.92
N LEU A 755 11.03 11.53 -6.85
CA LEU A 755 12.24 12.35 -6.98
C LEU A 755 13.30 11.61 -7.79
N GLY A 756 13.52 12.08 -9.03
CA GLY A 756 14.46 11.51 -9.99
C GLY A 756 15.92 11.79 -9.64
N ILE A 757 16.44 11.14 -8.58
CA ILE A 757 17.88 11.07 -8.29
C ILE A 757 18.61 10.10 -9.25
N ASN A 758 18.41 10.29 -10.56
CA ASN A 758 19.13 9.58 -11.60
C ASN A 758 20.57 10.14 -11.71
N GLN A 759 21.49 9.58 -10.93
CA GLN A 759 22.93 9.77 -11.15
C GLN A 759 23.48 8.64 -12.03
N ASP A 760 23.12 8.68 -13.32
CA ASP A 760 23.68 7.78 -14.33
C ASP A 760 25.20 7.99 -14.46
N ILE A 761 25.98 6.89 -14.39
CA ILE A 761 27.41 6.92 -14.75
C ILE A 761 27.50 6.70 -16.26
N TRP A 762 27.71 7.77 -17.01
CA TRP A 762 27.81 7.72 -18.47
C TRP A 762 28.92 6.76 -18.94
N PRO A 763 28.62 5.69 -19.70
CA PRO A 763 29.62 4.75 -20.18
C PRO A 763 30.57 5.40 -21.19
N ILE A 764 31.84 4.98 -21.19
CA ILE A 764 32.91 5.60 -22.01
C ILE A 764 32.74 5.38 -23.54
N HIS A 765 31.83 4.50 -23.96
CA HIS A 765 31.36 4.43 -25.35
C HIS A 765 29.84 4.25 -25.43
N GLN A 766 29.23 4.86 -26.45
CA GLN A 766 27.85 4.57 -26.82
C GLN A 766 27.76 3.16 -27.40
N SER A 767 27.12 2.26 -26.66
CA SER A 767 26.70 0.96 -27.20
C SER A 767 25.35 1.11 -27.89
N VAL A 768 25.13 0.41 -29.01
CA VAL A 768 23.84 0.40 -29.72
C VAL A 768 22.67 -0.11 -28.86
N PHE A 769 22.97 -0.82 -27.76
CA PHE A 769 22.00 -1.33 -26.79
C PHE A 769 21.60 -0.32 -25.69
N GLN A 770 22.07 0.94 -25.74
CA GLN A 770 21.79 1.95 -24.70
C GLN A 770 20.36 2.54 -24.68
N GLN A 771 19.42 2.02 -25.49
CA GLN A 771 18.06 2.58 -25.54
C GLN A 771 17.21 2.20 -24.31
N GLU A 772 17.38 1.00 -23.74
CA GLU A 772 16.69 0.57 -22.52
C GLU A 772 17.37 1.18 -21.26
N ARG A 773 16.90 2.36 -20.83
CA ARG A 773 17.40 3.02 -19.61
C ARG A 773 16.81 2.39 -18.34
N ALA A 774 17.49 1.38 -17.79
CA ALA A 774 17.12 0.73 -16.53
C ALA A 774 17.32 1.62 -15.27
N SER A 775 16.62 2.77 -15.19
CA SER A 775 16.81 3.78 -14.13
C SER A 775 16.43 3.23 -12.75
N TYR A 776 17.43 2.88 -11.94
CA TYR A 776 17.19 2.46 -10.56
C TYR A 776 16.97 3.68 -9.66
N LYS A 777 15.72 3.89 -9.27
CA LYS A 777 15.32 4.89 -8.28
C LYS A 777 15.71 4.35 -6.89
N GLY A 778 16.41 5.15 -6.09
CA GLY A 778 16.60 4.88 -4.67
C GLY A 778 15.27 4.91 -3.91
N ASN A 779 15.28 4.55 -2.62
CA ASN A 779 14.08 4.60 -1.75
C ASN A 779 13.53 6.03 -1.50
N ALA A 780 14.11 7.04 -2.15
CA ALA A 780 13.70 8.44 -2.08
C ALA A 780 12.20 8.59 -2.39
N GLY A 781 11.68 7.97 -3.45
CA GLY A 781 10.25 8.07 -3.81
C GLY A 781 9.33 7.51 -2.73
N ASP A 782 9.69 6.36 -2.16
CA ASP A 782 8.93 5.64 -1.14
C ASP A 782 8.69 6.46 0.15
N ILE A 783 9.56 7.43 0.41
CA ILE A 783 9.48 8.35 1.57
C ILE A 783 8.39 9.42 1.39
N TYR A 784 8.09 9.82 0.15
CA TYR A 784 7.08 10.85 -0.18
C TYR A 784 5.70 10.25 -0.44
N GLN A 785 5.65 9.10 -1.10
CA GLN A 785 4.41 8.55 -1.67
C GLN A 785 3.29 8.39 -0.64
N GLY A 786 2.08 8.83 -1.01
CA GLY A 786 0.87 8.72 -0.20
C GLY A 786 0.74 9.77 0.93
N THR A 787 1.70 10.68 1.08
CA THR A 787 1.59 11.81 2.02
C THR A 787 0.46 12.74 1.57
N LEU A 788 -0.57 12.98 2.38
CA LEU A 788 -1.67 13.88 2.03
C LEU A 788 -1.18 15.34 1.98
N LEU A 789 -1.40 16.04 0.87
CA LEU A 789 -0.99 17.43 0.65
C LEU A 789 -2.16 18.41 0.75
N GLU A 790 -3.37 17.98 0.39
CA GLU A 790 -4.56 18.83 0.32
C GLU A 790 -5.85 18.03 0.50
N GLU A 791 -6.83 18.61 1.19
CA GLU A 791 -8.21 18.10 1.30
C GLU A 791 -9.20 19.27 1.17
N ILE A 792 -10.28 19.10 0.43
CA ILE A 792 -11.32 20.11 0.22
C ILE A 792 -12.68 19.46 0.49
N ASP A 793 -13.48 20.05 1.37
CA ASP A 793 -14.88 19.69 1.58
C ASP A 793 -15.75 20.42 0.56
N LEU A 794 -16.64 19.67 -0.11
CA LEU A 794 -17.45 20.13 -1.23
C LEU A 794 -18.95 20.08 -0.90
N THR A 795 -19.69 21.09 -1.35
CA THR A 795 -21.16 21.10 -1.37
C THR A 795 -21.68 21.48 -2.76
N LYS A 796 -22.85 20.98 -3.13
CA LYS A 796 -23.47 21.23 -4.42
C LYS A 796 -24.65 22.21 -4.30
N ARG A 797 -24.77 23.14 -5.24
CA ARG A 797 -25.94 24.02 -5.40
C ARG A 797 -26.29 24.09 -6.88
N GLY A 798 -27.50 23.70 -7.25
CA GLY A 798 -27.88 23.50 -8.66
C GLY A 798 -26.99 22.45 -9.32
N SER A 799 -26.42 22.76 -10.48
CA SER A 799 -25.42 21.92 -11.18
C SER A 799 -23.97 22.12 -10.69
N THR A 800 -23.74 23.02 -9.74
CA THR A 800 -22.41 23.61 -9.50
C THR A 800 -21.84 23.22 -8.13
N LEU A 801 -20.52 23.02 -8.06
CA LEU A 801 -19.81 22.60 -6.85
C LEU A 801 -19.02 23.74 -6.21
N TYR A 802 -19.11 23.80 -4.88
CA TYR A 802 -18.59 24.87 -4.03
C TYR A 802 -17.73 24.27 -2.91
N LYS A 803 -16.61 24.91 -2.59
CA LYS A 803 -15.79 24.66 -1.41
C LYS A 803 -16.55 25.14 -0.17
N VAL A 804 -16.63 24.31 0.86
CA VAL A 804 -17.01 24.74 2.22
C VAL A 804 -15.82 24.75 3.17
N ARG A 805 -14.81 23.92 2.89
CA ARG A 805 -13.51 23.92 3.57
C ARG A 805 -12.39 23.58 2.60
N GLN A 806 -11.19 24.12 2.83
CA GLN A 806 -9.95 23.63 2.22
C GLN A 806 -8.86 23.52 3.29
N LYS A 807 -8.10 22.42 3.26
CA LYS A 807 -6.92 22.16 4.08
C LYS A 807 -5.72 21.88 3.19
N ASN A 808 -4.56 22.41 3.57
CA ASN A 808 -3.28 22.19 2.91
C ASN A 808 -2.21 21.84 3.96
N TRP A 809 -1.36 20.86 3.65
CA TRP A 809 -0.27 20.41 4.52
C TRP A 809 1.09 20.57 3.83
N GLN A 810 2.09 21.04 4.58
CA GLN A 810 3.46 21.23 4.11
C GLN A 810 4.43 20.44 5.00
N TYR A 811 5.30 19.66 4.37
CA TYR A 811 6.21 18.75 5.04
C TYR A 811 7.67 19.11 4.78
N ARG A 812 8.51 18.97 5.80
CA ARG A 812 9.97 19.06 5.73
C ARG A 812 10.57 17.66 5.78
N TYR A 813 11.59 17.45 4.96
CA TYR A 813 12.27 16.16 4.78
C TYR A 813 13.76 16.39 5.01
N GLU A 814 14.35 15.74 6.02
CA GLU A 814 15.75 15.94 6.42
C GLU A 814 16.51 14.62 6.37
N ASP A 815 17.60 14.54 5.62
CA ASP A 815 18.48 13.37 5.63
C ASP A 815 19.14 13.16 7.00
N GLN A 816 19.24 11.89 7.41
CA GLN A 816 19.83 11.45 8.68
C GLN A 816 21.01 10.50 8.46
N ALA A 817 20.89 9.63 7.45
CA ALA A 817 21.94 8.75 6.98
C ALA A 817 21.65 8.40 5.50
N SER A 818 22.69 8.09 4.74
CA SER A 818 22.53 7.53 3.40
C SER A 818 23.60 6.50 3.08
N ILE A 819 23.24 5.47 2.32
CA ILE A 819 24.19 4.55 1.69
C ILE A 819 24.14 4.77 0.19
N THR A 820 25.29 5.12 -0.38
CA THR A 820 25.55 5.18 -1.80
C THR A 820 26.20 3.87 -2.25
N GLY A 821 25.79 3.36 -3.41
CA GLY A 821 26.39 2.16 -4.01
C GLY A 821 26.07 2.05 -5.48
N VAL A 822 26.57 0.99 -6.12
CA VAL A 822 26.47 0.84 -7.58
C VAL A 822 26.00 -0.57 -7.96
N ILE A 823 24.93 -0.61 -8.74
CA ILE A 823 24.51 -1.81 -9.46
C ILE A 823 25.05 -1.76 -10.90
N GLY A 824 25.32 -2.93 -11.48
CA GLY A 824 25.88 -2.99 -12.84
C GLY A 824 25.81 -4.37 -13.50
N GLY A 825 25.77 -4.35 -14.83
CA GLY A 825 25.68 -5.53 -15.70
C GLY A 825 27.00 -5.84 -16.41
N TYR A 826 27.21 -7.11 -16.76
CA TYR A 826 28.36 -7.57 -17.55
C TYR A 826 27.89 -8.23 -18.84
N ALA A 827 28.49 -7.86 -19.98
CA ALA A 827 28.31 -8.52 -21.27
C ALA A 827 29.55 -9.37 -21.62
N TYR A 828 29.33 -10.53 -22.26
CA TYR A 828 30.33 -11.59 -22.33
C TYR A 828 31.31 -11.46 -23.51
N PHE A 829 32.59 -11.77 -23.24
CA PHE A 829 33.69 -12.10 -24.17
C PHE A 829 34.04 -11.16 -25.36
N ASN A 830 35.33 -10.79 -25.39
CA ASN A 830 36.05 -10.37 -26.60
C ASN A 830 37.07 -11.48 -26.93
N CYS A 831 37.37 -11.69 -28.21
CA CYS A 831 38.15 -12.83 -28.68
C CYS A 831 39.63 -12.83 -28.23
N LEU A 832 40.13 -14.01 -27.85
CA LEU A 832 41.54 -14.43 -27.64
C LEU A 832 42.43 -13.63 -26.65
N PHE A 833 42.13 -12.38 -26.31
CA PHE A 833 42.92 -11.61 -25.34
C PHE A 833 42.46 -11.85 -23.89
N LYS A 834 43.39 -12.28 -23.04
CA LYS A 834 43.12 -12.55 -21.61
C LYS A 834 42.84 -11.26 -20.82
N GLN A 835 41.57 -11.09 -20.40
CA GLN A 835 41.12 -10.39 -19.18
C GLN A 835 41.03 -8.84 -19.14
N SER A 836 41.20 -8.09 -20.25
CA SER A 836 41.38 -6.62 -20.16
C SER A 836 40.22 -5.69 -20.57
N GLY A 837 39.08 -6.20 -21.08
CA GLY A 837 38.06 -5.37 -21.75
C GLY A 837 36.88 -4.87 -20.89
N ILE A 838 36.37 -3.66 -21.21
CA ILE A 838 35.09 -3.08 -20.70
C ILE A 838 34.09 -2.78 -21.84
N THR A 839 34.11 -3.53 -22.94
CA THR A 839 33.12 -3.35 -24.01
C THR A 839 31.73 -3.77 -23.51
N ASN A 840 30.76 -2.84 -23.53
CA ASN A 840 29.38 -3.00 -23.05
C ASN A 840 29.28 -3.25 -21.52
N PHE A 841 29.37 -2.18 -20.73
CA PHE A 841 29.25 -2.21 -19.28
C PHE A 841 28.32 -1.07 -18.83
N ASP A 842 27.27 -1.41 -18.09
CA ASP A 842 26.29 -0.45 -17.55
C ASP A 842 26.48 -0.38 -16.02
N LEU A 843 26.52 0.85 -15.50
CA LEU A 843 26.73 1.16 -14.08
C LEU A 843 25.78 2.27 -13.64
N ARG A 844 25.06 2.04 -12.55
CA ARG A 844 24.06 2.98 -12.03
C ARG A 844 24.27 3.19 -10.55
N LYS A 845 24.47 4.45 -10.14
CA LYS A 845 24.47 4.80 -8.72
C LYS A 845 23.06 4.67 -8.18
N TYR A 846 22.93 4.09 -6.99
CA TYR A 846 21.73 4.23 -6.18
C TYR A 846 22.09 4.91 -4.86
N GLN A 847 21.05 5.44 -4.21
CA GLN A 847 21.16 5.96 -2.85
C GLN A 847 19.98 5.43 -2.03
N LEU A 848 20.28 4.77 -0.91
CA LEU A 848 19.29 4.49 0.14
C LEU A 848 19.40 5.59 1.20
N LEU A 849 18.26 6.17 1.55
CA LEU A 849 18.13 7.33 2.42
C LEU A 849 17.35 6.97 3.69
N SER A 850 17.77 7.56 4.81
CA SER A 850 17.01 7.65 6.05
C SER A 850 16.62 9.12 6.22
N ARG A 851 15.32 9.44 6.18
CA ARG A 851 14.82 10.82 6.28
C ARG A 851 13.88 11.04 7.46
N LYS A 852 14.08 12.10 8.25
CA LYS A 852 13.00 12.63 9.10
C LYS A 852 11.89 13.15 8.18
N VAL A 853 10.63 12.88 8.52
CA VAL A 853 9.46 13.47 7.85
C VAL A 853 8.65 14.22 8.89
N GLN A 854 8.54 15.54 8.72
CA GLN A 854 7.94 16.45 9.71
C GLN A 854 6.86 17.31 9.05
N LEU A 855 5.65 17.32 9.59
CA LEU A 855 4.61 18.26 9.20
C LEU A 855 4.96 19.64 9.75
N VAL A 856 5.36 20.60 8.92
CA VAL A 856 5.79 21.94 9.38
C VAL A 856 4.69 22.99 9.34
N LYS A 857 3.64 22.78 8.53
CA LYS A 857 2.48 23.68 8.47
C LYS A 857 1.21 22.97 8.00
N GLU A 858 0.10 23.20 8.71
CA GLU A 858 -1.26 23.03 8.20
C GLU A 858 -1.88 24.43 7.96
N LYS A 859 -2.57 24.61 6.84
CA LYS A 859 -3.49 25.75 6.63
C LYS A 859 -4.89 25.23 6.39
N ALA A 860 -5.83 25.60 7.25
CA ALA A 860 -7.26 25.41 7.03
C ALA A 860 -7.92 26.74 6.62
N TYR A 861 -8.88 26.65 5.72
CA TYR A 861 -9.75 27.73 5.24
C TYR A 861 -11.18 27.23 5.36
N ASP A 862 -11.94 27.81 6.28
CA ASP A 862 -13.34 27.50 6.57
C ASP A 862 -14.20 28.63 5.99
N PHE A 863 -14.93 28.35 4.90
CA PHE A 863 -15.59 29.39 4.09
C PHE A 863 -16.91 29.83 4.71
N THR A 864 -17.06 31.14 5.00
CA THR A 864 -18.24 31.71 5.66
C THR A 864 -19.48 31.65 4.77
N THR A 865 -19.27 31.70 3.46
CA THR A 865 -20.25 31.31 2.44
C THR A 865 -19.60 30.38 1.42
N PRO A 866 -20.25 29.31 0.94
CA PRO A 866 -19.60 28.37 0.03
C PRO A 866 -19.14 29.03 -1.28
N VAL A 867 -17.86 28.88 -1.61
CA VAL A 867 -17.20 29.55 -2.75
C VAL A 867 -17.06 28.58 -3.92
N LEU A 868 -17.30 29.04 -5.16
CA LEU A 868 -17.19 28.22 -6.38
C LEU A 868 -15.81 27.53 -6.47
N TYR A 869 -15.76 26.24 -6.82
CA TYR A 869 -14.51 25.46 -6.76
C TYR A 869 -13.34 26.09 -7.55
N THR A 870 -13.60 26.65 -8.73
CA THR A 870 -12.57 27.24 -9.61
C THR A 870 -11.96 28.53 -9.08
N VAL A 871 -12.48 29.10 -7.99
CA VAL A 871 -11.89 30.28 -7.34
C VAL A 871 -10.69 29.85 -6.50
N ASN A 872 -9.53 30.45 -6.77
CA ASN A 872 -8.38 30.36 -5.89
C ASN A 872 -8.65 31.16 -4.59
N VAL A 873 -8.26 30.58 -3.46
CA VAL A 873 -8.42 31.14 -2.12
C VAL A 873 -7.76 32.53 -2.01
N ASP A 874 -6.56 32.67 -2.59
CA ASP A 874 -5.79 33.92 -2.56
C ASP A 874 -6.49 35.11 -3.26
N ASN A 875 -7.51 34.85 -4.08
CA ASN A 875 -8.23 35.88 -4.84
C ASN A 875 -9.43 36.49 -4.09
N ASN A 876 -9.82 35.96 -2.92
CA ASN A 876 -10.96 36.48 -2.14
C ASN A 876 -10.78 36.23 -0.63
N PRO A 877 -9.91 37.01 0.05
CA PRO A 877 -9.54 36.76 1.45
C PRO A 877 -10.69 36.97 2.45
N ASP A 878 -11.70 37.79 2.12
CA ASP A 878 -12.82 38.10 3.01
C ASP A 878 -13.90 37.00 3.07
N ALA A 879 -13.79 35.96 2.24
CA ALA A 879 -14.79 34.89 2.11
C ALA A 879 -14.59 33.70 3.08
N TYR A 880 -13.57 33.71 3.93
CA TYR A 880 -13.24 32.60 4.81
C TYR A 880 -12.63 33.02 6.15
N LEU A 881 -12.78 32.15 7.14
CA LEU A 881 -11.92 32.14 8.33
C LEU A 881 -10.73 31.23 8.04
N SER A 882 -9.52 31.75 8.14
CA SER A 882 -8.30 30.95 7.99
C SER A 882 -7.68 30.64 9.35
N THR A 883 -7.23 29.39 9.50
CA THR A 883 -6.46 28.90 10.62
C THR A 883 -5.14 28.36 10.09
N THR A 884 -4.04 29.03 10.40
CA THR A 884 -2.69 28.50 10.08
C THR A 884 -2.08 27.91 11.34
N THR A 885 -1.69 26.64 11.29
CA THR A 885 -0.96 25.95 12.35
C THR A 885 0.46 25.64 11.87
N ASP A 886 1.44 26.38 12.37
CA ASP A 886 2.87 26.12 12.19
C ASP A 886 3.39 25.16 13.28
N TYR A 887 4.35 24.30 12.92
CA TYR A 887 4.97 23.32 13.80
C TYR A 887 6.49 23.40 13.74
N TRP A 888 7.15 23.30 14.90
CA TRP A 888 8.61 23.22 15.03
C TRP A 888 9.00 21.96 15.79
N TYR A 889 10.17 21.44 15.47
CA TYR A 889 10.76 20.21 16.00
C TYR A 889 12.22 20.47 16.39
N ASP A 890 12.76 19.59 17.22
CA ASP A 890 14.14 19.63 17.71
C ASP A 890 14.78 18.22 17.53
N GLY A 891 15.53 17.73 18.52
CA GLY A 891 16.13 16.39 18.52
C GLY A 891 15.15 15.26 18.23
N LEU A 892 14.13 15.07 19.08
CA LEU A 892 13.19 13.95 19.02
C LEU A 892 12.35 13.91 17.73
N ILE A 893 12.17 12.71 17.19
CA ILE A 893 11.52 12.50 15.88
C ILE A 893 10.01 12.40 16.05
N GLY A 894 9.26 13.17 15.24
CA GLY A 894 7.79 13.19 15.25
C GLY A 894 7.14 14.01 16.37
N LEU A 895 7.92 14.51 17.34
CA LEU A 895 7.42 15.24 18.52
C LEU A 895 7.68 16.76 18.39
N PRO A 896 6.64 17.59 18.16
CA PRO A 896 6.83 19.02 17.95
C PRO A 896 7.10 19.75 19.27
N THR A 897 8.17 20.55 19.32
CA THR A 897 8.55 21.38 20.48
C THR A 897 7.82 22.72 20.53
N MET A 898 7.26 23.19 19.42
CA MET A 898 6.35 24.32 19.40
C MET A 898 5.24 24.11 18.36
N ILE A 899 4.03 24.55 18.71
CA ILE A 899 2.89 24.69 17.79
C ILE A 899 2.38 26.13 17.91
N VAL A 900 2.15 26.80 16.78
CA VAL A 900 1.56 28.14 16.71
C VAL A 900 0.33 28.07 15.81
N THR A 901 -0.85 28.34 16.37
CA THR A 901 -2.12 28.41 15.65
C THR A 901 -2.60 29.86 15.63
N THR A 902 -2.77 30.41 14.42
CA THR A 902 -3.19 31.80 14.18
C THR A 902 -4.53 31.81 13.44
N THR A 903 -5.49 32.57 13.95
CA THR A 903 -6.83 32.76 13.38
C THR A 903 -6.97 34.14 12.72
N SER A 904 -7.65 34.21 11.56
CA SER A 904 -7.85 35.48 10.84
C SER A 904 -9.10 36.28 11.26
N GLU A 905 -9.95 35.73 12.13
CA GLU A 905 -11.16 36.40 12.63
C GLU A 905 -10.83 37.57 13.58
N ASP A 906 -9.85 37.34 14.46
CA ASP A 906 -9.53 38.15 15.63
C ASP A 906 -8.04 38.53 15.71
N GLY A 907 -7.21 37.99 14.81
CA GLY A 907 -5.76 38.13 14.85
C GLY A 907 -5.12 37.49 16.08
N MET A 908 -5.81 36.57 16.76
CA MET A 908 -5.29 35.87 17.92
C MET A 908 -4.34 34.75 17.50
N VAL A 909 -3.35 34.54 18.35
CA VAL A 909 -2.33 33.51 18.22
C VAL A 909 -2.32 32.68 19.48
N SER A 910 -2.73 31.42 19.36
CA SER A 910 -2.42 30.39 20.35
C SER A 910 -1.02 29.86 20.06
N ARG A 911 -0.14 29.88 21.05
CA ARG A 911 1.20 29.29 20.96
C ARG A 911 1.41 28.33 22.11
N ILE A 912 1.79 27.10 21.79
CA ILE A 912 2.10 26.06 22.78
C ILE A 912 3.55 25.67 22.59
N HIS A 913 4.37 25.83 23.63
CA HIS A 913 5.69 25.23 23.71
C HIS A 913 5.59 23.93 24.50
N TYR A 914 6.21 22.88 23.97
CA TYR A 914 6.43 21.62 24.65
C TYR A 914 7.91 21.49 24.99
N SER A 915 8.22 20.89 26.13
CA SER A 915 9.56 20.34 26.39
C SER A 915 9.43 18.88 26.79
N TYR A 916 10.35 18.06 26.30
CA TYR A 916 10.36 16.61 26.47
C TYR A 916 11.53 16.17 27.37
N ALA A 917 11.64 14.87 27.64
CA ALA A 917 12.59 14.32 28.61
C ALA A 917 14.08 14.58 28.28
N ASP A 918 14.42 14.72 27.00
CA ASP A 918 15.76 15.08 26.51
C ASP A 918 16.13 16.54 26.82
N GLN A 919 15.15 17.41 26.97
CA GLN A 919 15.30 18.83 27.29
C GLN A 919 15.24 19.11 28.81
N VAL A 920 15.76 18.19 29.64
CA VAL A 920 15.76 18.26 31.11
C VAL A 920 16.26 19.60 31.68
N ASN A 921 17.22 20.24 31.01
CA ASN A 921 17.79 21.54 31.39
C ASN A 921 16.79 22.72 31.30
N LEU A 922 15.61 22.52 30.70
CA LEU A 922 14.53 23.50 30.61
C LEU A 922 13.48 23.39 31.73
N VAL A 923 13.64 22.46 32.67
CA VAL A 923 12.71 22.28 33.80
C VAL A 923 13.17 23.13 35.00
N PRO A 924 12.45 24.20 35.37
CA PRO A 924 12.77 24.99 36.56
C PRO A 924 12.57 24.19 37.85
N ASP A 925 13.36 24.51 38.87
CA ASP A 925 13.30 23.98 40.23
C ASP A 925 13.42 22.44 40.37
N ALA A 926 13.85 21.74 39.31
CA ALA A 926 13.97 20.28 39.33
C ALA A 926 15.09 19.84 40.28
N THR A 927 14.76 18.94 41.22
CA THR A 927 15.75 18.38 42.15
C THR A 927 16.72 17.41 41.44
N PRO A 928 17.91 17.13 41.98
CA PRO A 928 18.84 16.18 41.36
C PRO A 928 18.26 14.77 41.11
N SER A 929 17.36 14.30 41.97
CA SER A 929 16.64 13.03 41.77
C SER A 929 15.61 13.11 40.65
N GLN A 930 14.90 14.24 40.50
CA GLN A 930 13.98 14.48 39.38
C GLN A 930 14.73 14.63 38.04
N ILE A 931 15.87 15.33 38.02
CA ILE A 931 16.76 15.39 36.85
C ILE A 931 17.26 13.99 36.46
N THR A 932 17.65 13.17 37.45
CA THR A 932 18.04 11.77 37.22
C THR A 932 16.89 10.94 36.64
N ALA A 933 15.67 11.12 37.15
CA ALA A 933 14.48 10.45 36.64
C ALA A 933 14.11 10.88 35.20
N LEU A 934 14.23 12.17 34.88
CA LEU A 934 13.98 12.70 33.53
C LEU A 934 14.99 12.14 32.52
N ASN A 935 16.28 12.13 32.83
CA ASN A 935 17.31 11.45 32.02
C ASN A 935 16.99 9.96 31.82
N LYS A 936 16.45 9.30 32.85
CA LYS A 936 16.05 7.89 32.81
C LYS A 936 14.82 7.62 31.95
N LEU A 937 13.92 8.59 31.74
CA LEU A 937 12.86 8.49 30.72
C LEU A 937 13.45 8.40 29.32
N VAL A 938 14.49 9.19 29.00
CA VAL A 938 15.18 9.16 27.70
C VAL A 938 15.86 7.81 27.48
N GLU A 939 16.58 7.30 28.47
CA GLU A 939 17.23 5.97 28.42
C GLU A 939 16.21 4.84 28.15
N LEU A 940 15.00 4.95 28.71
CA LEU A 940 13.89 4.01 28.52
C LEU A 940 13.06 4.27 27.26
N ASN A 941 13.39 5.29 26.46
CA ASN A 941 12.62 5.80 25.31
C ASN A 941 11.15 6.17 25.66
N LYS A 942 10.88 6.58 26.91
CA LYS A 942 9.58 7.04 27.41
C LYS A 942 9.43 8.56 27.20
N VAL A 943 9.38 8.99 25.94
CA VAL A 943 9.57 10.39 25.52
C VAL A 943 8.36 11.07 24.88
N SER A 944 7.26 10.36 24.56
CA SER A 944 6.10 10.97 23.88
C SER A 944 5.24 11.92 24.73
N GLU A 945 5.29 11.81 26.05
CA GLU A 945 4.58 12.73 26.97
C GLU A 945 5.46 13.96 27.28
N PRO A 946 5.00 15.20 27.03
CA PRO A 946 5.78 16.40 27.34
C PRO A 946 5.82 16.67 28.84
N ILE A 947 7.02 16.94 29.35
CA ILE A 947 7.28 17.18 30.78
C ILE A 947 6.93 18.63 31.17
N THR A 948 7.06 19.57 30.24
CA THR A 948 6.62 20.96 30.37
C THR A 948 5.72 21.32 29.20
N VAL A 949 4.61 22.02 29.48
CA VAL A 949 3.71 22.62 28.48
C VAL A 949 3.47 24.07 28.85
N ARG A 950 3.79 25.01 27.97
CA ARG A 950 3.57 26.45 28.16
C ARG A 950 2.64 26.97 27.08
N THR A 951 1.48 27.48 27.49
CA THR A 951 0.45 28.04 26.62
C THR A 951 0.48 29.55 26.70
N PHE A 952 0.51 30.20 25.54
CA PHE A 952 0.45 31.63 25.34
C PHE A 952 -0.74 31.93 24.42
N TYR A 953 -1.50 32.99 24.69
CA TYR A 953 -2.66 33.36 23.87
C TYR A 953 -2.92 34.87 23.90
N GLY A 954 -3.18 35.45 22.73
CA GLY A 954 -3.39 36.89 22.55
C GLY A 954 -3.06 37.32 21.12
N LEU A 955 -3.15 38.63 20.85
CA LEU A 955 -2.94 39.21 19.52
C LEU A 955 -1.55 38.91 18.94
N ALA A 956 -1.46 38.79 17.61
CA ALA A 956 -0.26 38.46 16.83
C ALA A 956 0.93 39.45 16.92
N ASN A 957 0.84 40.51 17.74
CA ASN A 957 1.82 41.60 17.84
C ASN A 957 3.07 41.21 18.66
N GLY A 958 3.71 40.09 18.32
CA GLY A 958 4.95 39.59 18.94
C GLY A 958 4.81 38.17 19.48
N ILE A 959 5.30 37.95 20.71
CA ILE A 959 5.02 36.73 21.47
C ILE A 959 3.77 37.02 22.33
N PRO A 960 2.67 36.27 22.18
CA PRO A 960 1.48 36.48 23.01
C PRO A 960 1.78 36.31 24.51
N PRO A 961 0.99 36.91 25.41
CA PRO A 961 1.19 36.73 26.84
C PRO A 961 1.02 35.25 27.23
N LEU A 962 1.86 34.79 28.15
CA LEU A 962 1.72 33.47 28.77
C LEU A 962 0.38 33.42 29.49
N THR A 963 -0.46 32.42 29.19
CA THR A 963 -1.75 32.19 29.84
C THR A 963 -1.71 31.03 30.83
N GLY A 964 -0.79 30.09 30.67
CA GLY A 964 -0.44 29.15 31.72
C GLY A 964 0.76 28.27 31.42
N THR A 965 1.35 27.72 32.48
CA THR A 965 2.37 26.67 32.42
C THR A 965 1.83 25.43 33.13
N LYS A 966 2.13 24.23 32.61
CA LYS A 966 2.03 22.95 33.32
C LYS A 966 3.41 22.30 33.32
N ILE A 967 3.86 21.80 34.47
CA ILE A 967 5.08 20.99 34.60
C ILE A 967 4.75 19.69 35.32
N THR A 968 5.24 18.57 34.79
CA THR A 968 5.12 17.24 35.37
C THR A 968 6.51 16.80 35.84
N TYR A 969 6.71 16.70 37.14
CA TYR A 969 7.94 16.17 37.74
C TYR A 969 7.80 14.67 37.94
N TYR A 970 8.92 13.94 37.85
CA TYR A 970 8.97 12.48 37.87
C TYR A 970 10.03 12.01 38.89
N LYS A 971 9.80 10.84 39.49
CA LYS A 971 10.84 10.14 40.27
C LYS A 971 10.81 8.63 39.99
N SER A 972 11.82 7.92 40.48
CA SER A 972 11.76 6.47 40.65
C SER A 972 10.83 6.10 41.80
N TRP A 973 9.99 5.09 41.60
CA TRP A 973 9.03 4.62 42.59
C TRP A 973 9.32 3.18 43.05
N ASN A 974 8.91 2.89 44.28
CA ASN A 974 8.92 1.56 44.89
C ASN A 974 10.30 0.87 44.80
N ASN A 975 11.35 1.64 45.05
CA ASN A 975 12.77 1.26 44.98
C ASN A 975 13.24 0.69 43.62
N ASN A 976 12.45 0.85 42.54
CA ASN A 976 12.79 0.41 41.20
C ASN A 976 13.33 1.60 40.37
N PRO A 977 14.64 1.61 40.00
CA PRO A 977 15.24 2.72 39.26
C PRO A 977 14.75 2.85 37.82
N ASN A 978 14.02 1.86 37.29
CA ASN A 978 13.41 1.92 35.96
C ASN A 978 11.92 2.34 36.00
N ARG A 979 11.26 2.30 37.17
CA ARG A 979 9.88 2.76 37.34
C ARG A 979 9.84 4.28 37.51
N ILE A 980 9.99 4.99 36.39
CA ILE A 980 9.89 6.45 36.37
C ILE A 980 8.45 6.87 36.07
N LEU A 981 7.76 7.43 37.07
CA LEU A 981 6.35 7.82 36.99
C LEU A 981 6.15 9.23 37.59
N PRO A 982 5.10 9.97 37.16
CA PRO A 982 4.80 11.29 37.66
C PRO A 982 4.70 11.34 39.20
N GLU A 983 5.28 12.36 39.79
CA GLU A 983 5.20 12.64 41.24
C GLU A 983 4.26 13.82 41.50
N LEU A 984 4.46 14.89 40.75
CA LEU A 984 3.91 16.20 41.04
C LEU A 984 3.59 16.91 39.73
N VAL A 985 2.36 17.40 39.60
CA VAL A 985 1.96 18.29 38.51
C VAL A 985 1.77 19.70 39.08
N ARG A 986 2.67 20.62 38.69
CA ARG A 986 2.59 22.04 39.02
C ARG A 986 1.96 22.80 37.84
N PHE A 987 1.21 23.87 38.14
CA PHE A 987 0.69 24.78 37.12
C PHE A 987 0.92 26.24 37.55
N SER A 988 1.08 27.14 36.58
CA SER A 988 0.94 28.58 36.79
C SER A 988 -0.21 29.13 35.96
N LYS A 989 -0.92 30.14 36.47
CA LYS A 989 -1.79 30.99 35.63
C LYS A 989 -0.95 32.17 35.15
N GLY A 990 -0.79 32.27 33.84
CA GLY A 990 0.15 33.17 33.18
C GLY A 990 1.55 33.18 33.81
N SER A 991 2.10 34.37 34.01
CA SER A 991 3.40 34.61 34.65
C SER A 991 3.38 34.56 36.18
N GLY A 992 2.33 34.01 36.80
CA GLY A 992 2.31 33.71 38.23
C GLY A 992 3.32 32.62 38.60
N ALA A 993 3.52 32.42 39.91
CA ALA A 993 4.34 31.32 40.42
C ALA A 993 3.77 29.94 40.04
N LEU A 994 4.62 28.92 40.08
CA LEU A 994 4.19 27.52 39.92
C LEU A 994 3.55 27.02 41.23
N GLU A 995 2.25 26.80 41.19
CA GLU A 995 1.47 26.15 42.24
C GLU A 995 1.44 24.65 42.02
N ASP A 996 1.62 23.88 43.08
CA ASP A 996 1.35 22.44 43.07
C ASP A 996 -0.15 22.22 42.91
N ARG A 997 -0.60 21.36 41.99
CA ARG A 997 -2.03 21.12 41.76
C ARG A 997 -2.41 19.66 41.96
N ILE A 998 -1.61 18.72 41.46
CA ILE A 998 -1.82 17.28 41.65
C ILE A 998 -0.56 16.69 42.27
N LEU A 999 -0.68 16.10 43.46
CA LEU A 999 0.37 15.32 44.10
C LEU A 999 -0.03 13.85 44.07
N ILE A 1000 0.84 12.99 43.54
CA ILE A 1000 0.67 11.55 43.57
C ILE A 1000 1.56 11.01 44.68
N GLU A 1001 0.94 10.39 45.68
CA GLU A 1001 1.57 10.04 46.96
C GLU A 1001 2.02 8.56 46.99
N LYS A 1002 1.31 7.66 46.30
CA LYS A 1002 1.63 6.23 46.23
C LYS A 1002 1.31 5.62 44.85
N TYR A 1003 2.15 4.66 44.43
CA TYR A 1003 1.91 3.74 43.32
C TYR A 1003 1.99 2.29 43.80
N ASP A 1004 1.26 1.37 43.17
CA ASP A 1004 1.34 -0.06 43.47
C ASP A 1004 2.56 -0.76 42.84
N ALA A 1005 2.66 -2.07 43.05
CA ALA A 1005 3.68 -2.94 42.43
C ALA A 1005 3.63 -2.97 40.89
N TYR A 1006 2.58 -2.43 40.25
CA TYR A 1006 2.30 -2.47 38.82
C TYR A 1006 2.30 -1.08 38.13
N GLY A 1007 2.57 0.01 38.86
CA GLY A 1007 2.56 1.36 38.30
C GLY A 1007 1.15 1.95 38.12
N ASN A 1008 0.18 1.50 38.92
CA ASN A 1008 -1.12 2.15 39.09
C ASN A 1008 -1.07 3.19 40.21
N MET A 1009 -1.81 4.30 40.05
CA MET A 1009 -1.83 5.40 41.03
C MET A 1009 -2.75 5.00 42.19
N VAL A 1010 -2.18 4.69 43.36
CA VAL A 1010 -2.94 4.19 44.53
C VAL A 1010 -3.46 5.34 45.37
N GLN A 1011 -2.69 6.41 45.52
CA GLN A 1011 -3.06 7.56 46.33
C GLN A 1011 -2.67 8.85 45.60
N VAL A 1012 -3.65 9.72 45.35
CA VAL A 1012 -3.49 10.99 44.64
C VAL A 1012 -4.37 12.06 45.30
N ARG A 1013 -3.86 13.28 45.41
CA ARG A 1013 -4.61 14.42 45.97
C ARG A 1013 -4.41 15.67 45.15
N LEU A 1014 -5.35 16.61 45.31
CA LEU A 1014 -5.04 18.01 45.03
C LEU A 1014 -4.18 18.55 46.19
N LYS A 1015 -3.33 19.56 45.94
CA LYS A 1015 -2.39 20.12 46.95
C LYS A 1015 -3.09 20.35 48.30
N ASP A 1016 -4.17 21.12 48.29
CA ASP A 1016 -4.95 21.49 49.47
C ASP A 1016 -6.28 20.72 49.56
N GLY A 1017 -6.49 19.72 48.70
CA GLY A 1017 -7.65 18.84 48.72
C GLY A 1017 -7.39 17.55 49.50
N ALA A 1018 -8.47 16.87 49.88
CA ALA A 1018 -8.39 15.56 50.52
C ALA A 1018 -7.90 14.48 49.53
N PRO A 1019 -7.26 13.39 50.00
CA PRO A 1019 -6.80 12.31 49.13
C PRO A 1019 -7.94 11.56 48.45
N THR A 1020 -7.63 11.01 47.28
CA THR A 1020 -8.39 9.94 46.63
C THR A 1020 -7.54 8.67 46.61
N TYR A 1021 -8.07 7.58 47.15
CA TYR A 1021 -7.46 6.25 47.15
C TYR A 1021 -8.08 5.37 46.04
N TYR A 1022 -7.26 4.55 45.41
CA TYR A 1022 -7.65 3.57 44.41
C TYR A 1022 -6.99 2.22 44.68
N GLN A 1023 -7.80 1.16 44.75
CA GLN A 1023 -7.33 -0.23 44.75
C GLN A 1023 -7.55 -0.84 43.37
N TYR A 1024 -6.69 -1.78 42.98
CA TYR A 1024 -6.73 -2.44 41.69
C TYR A 1024 -6.64 -3.96 41.87
N ASN A 1025 -7.36 -4.72 41.05
CA ASN A 1025 -7.14 -6.17 40.96
C ASN A 1025 -5.85 -6.50 40.19
N SER A 1026 -5.48 -7.77 40.19
CA SER A 1026 -4.34 -8.34 39.43
C SER A 1026 -4.42 -8.18 37.90
N ARG A 1027 -5.47 -7.54 37.38
CA ARG A 1027 -5.70 -7.20 35.96
C ARG A 1027 -5.63 -5.68 35.71
N ASN A 1028 -5.16 -4.89 36.68
CA ASN A 1028 -5.12 -3.41 36.66
C ASN A 1028 -6.50 -2.74 36.52
N GLN A 1029 -7.58 -3.43 36.89
CA GLN A 1029 -8.94 -2.86 36.93
C GLN A 1029 -9.19 -2.29 38.33
N VAL A 1030 -9.72 -1.06 38.43
CA VAL A 1030 -10.04 -0.42 39.72
C VAL A 1030 -11.12 -1.25 40.42
N THR A 1031 -10.88 -1.76 41.62
CA THR A 1031 -11.87 -2.49 42.43
C THR A 1031 -12.54 -1.62 43.49
N LEU A 1032 -11.83 -0.58 43.95
CA LEU A 1032 -12.27 0.34 44.99
C LEU A 1032 -11.76 1.75 44.67
N LYS A 1033 -12.63 2.75 44.82
CA LYS A 1033 -12.32 4.18 44.83
C LYS A 1033 -12.81 4.75 46.15
N ILE A 1034 -11.99 5.54 46.83
CA ILE A 1034 -12.40 6.31 48.02
C ILE A 1034 -11.98 7.77 47.82
N GLU A 1035 -12.94 8.67 47.67
CA GLU A 1035 -12.73 10.11 47.66
C GLU A 1035 -12.90 10.69 49.07
N ASN A 1036 -12.17 11.75 49.38
CA ASN A 1036 -11.97 12.25 50.75
C ASN A 1036 -11.42 11.16 51.69
N TYR A 1037 -10.44 10.39 51.22
CA TYR A 1037 -9.81 9.31 51.99
C TYR A 1037 -8.98 9.87 53.17
N ALA A 1038 -9.57 9.81 54.36
CA ALA A 1038 -8.98 10.22 55.63
C ALA A 1038 -9.19 9.09 56.67
N PRO A 1039 -8.35 8.04 56.65
CA PRO A 1039 -8.51 6.90 57.55
C PRO A 1039 -8.17 7.27 58.99
N ALA A 1040 -8.89 6.69 59.95
CA ALA A 1040 -8.71 6.98 61.39
C ALA A 1040 -7.38 6.46 61.95
N ASP A 1041 -6.93 5.30 61.46
CA ASP A 1041 -5.57 4.79 61.61
C ASP A 1041 -4.91 4.68 60.22
N PRO A 1042 -3.65 5.09 60.04
CA PRO A 1042 -2.97 5.03 58.75
C PRO A 1042 -2.63 3.58 58.38
N VAL A 1043 -3.42 2.98 57.50
CA VAL A 1043 -3.12 1.68 56.87
C VAL A 1043 -1.70 1.71 56.27
N ASP A 1044 -0.82 0.86 56.78
CA ASP A 1044 0.57 0.80 56.31
C ASP A 1044 0.62 0.33 54.85
N GLY A 1045 1.63 0.80 54.10
CA GLY A 1045 1.61 0.93 52.64
C GLY A 1045 1.51 -0.35 51.82
N ASN A 1046 1.39 -1.52 52.46
CA ASN A 1046 1.32 -2.84 51.84
C ASN A 1046 0.00 -3.60 52.11
N GLU A 1047 -0.87 -3.13 53.01
CA GLU A 1047 -2.14 -3.82 53.31
C GLU A 1047 -3.28 -3.36 52.38
N GLU A 1048 -4.07 -4.31 51.90
CA GLU A 1048 -5.29 -4.02 51.14
C GLU A 1048 -6.41 -3.52 52.08
N VAL A 1049 -7.18 -2.52 51.62
CA VAL A 1049 -8.35 -1.99 52.35
C VAL A 1049 -9.46 -3.03 52.36
N THR A 1050 -9.37 -3.94 53.32
CA THR A 1050 -10.20 -5.15 53.42
C THR A 1050 -11.46 -4.87 54.21
N LEU A 1051 -12.43 -4.18 53.61
CA LEU A 1051 -13.77 -4.12 54.17
C LEU A 1051 -14.51 -5.45 53.95
N PRO A 1052 -15.31 -5.92 54.92
CA PRO A 1052 -16.34 -6.92 54.65
C PRO A 1052 -17.32 -6.40 53.60
N GLU A 1053 -17.74 -7.23 52.63
CA GLU A 1053 -18.90 -6.86 51.81
C GLU A 1053 -20.12 -6.62 52.72
N PRO A 1054 -20.92 -5.56 52.50
CA PRO A 1054 -22.18 -5.40 53.21
C PRO A 1054 -23.10 -6.58 52.87
N ILE A 1055 -23.47 -7.32 53.92
CA ILE A 1055 -24.28 -8.54 53.82
C ILE A 1055 -25.59 -8.19 53.08
N PRO A 1056 -26.04 -8.97 52.07
CA PRO A 1056 -27.32 -8.73 51.40
C PRO A 1056 -28.49 -8.68 52.40
N GLY A 1057 -29.13 -7.50 52.52
CA GLY A 1057 -30.20 -7.24 53.50
C GLY A 1057 -29.73 -6.78 54.89
N GLY A 1058 -28.43 -6.63 55.12
CA GLY A 1058 -27.86 -6.02 56.32
C GLY A 1058 -27.83 -4.48 56.27
N PRO A 1059 -27.55 -3.79 57.40
CA PRO A 1059 -27.36 -2.35 57.42
C PRO A 1059 -26.09 -1.95 56.64
N CYS A 1060 -26.15 -0.83 55.92
CA CYS A 1060 -24.98 -0.32 55.19
C CYS A 1060 -23.93 0.24 56.17
N THR A 1061 -22.76 -0.39 56.22
CA THR A 1061 -21.65 -0.03 57.12
C THR A 1061 -20.55 0.78 56.45
N ILE A 1062 -20.54 0.92 55.12
CA ILE A 1062 -19.47 1.59 54.36
C ILE A 1062 -19.23 3.03 54.86
N SER A 1063 -20.31 3.79 55.05
CA SER A 1063 -20.28 5.15 55.61
C SER A 1063 -19.89 5.23 57.09
N GLN A 1064 -19.90 4.11 57.82
CA GLN A 1064 -19.44 4.01 59.21
C GLN A 1064 -17.94 3.73 59.27
N THR A 1065 -17.40 2.93 58.34
CA THR A 1065 -15.96 2.62 58.30
C THR A 1065 -15.13 3.73 57.64
N PHE A 1066 -15.72 4.49 56.71
CA PHE A 1066 -15.10 5.70 56.15
C PHE A 1066 -16.01 6.94 56.29
N PRO A 1067 -16.10 7.53 57.51
CA PRO A 1067 -16.93 8.71 57.76
C PRO A 1067 -16.49 9.91 56.90
N GLY A 1068 -17.44 10.48 56.13
CA GLY A 1068 -17.19 11.65 55.27
C GLY A 1068 -16.48 11.35 53.94
N SER A 1069 -16.07 10.10 53.69
CA SER A 1069 -15.58 9.67 52.38
C SER A 1069 -16.72 9.31 51.43
N ILE A 1070 -16.47 9.43 50.12
CA ILE A 1070 -17.32 8.84 49.08
C ILE A 1070 -16.61 7.58 48.58
N VAL A 1071 -17.21 6.43 48.88
CA VAL A 1071 -16.72 5.10 48.50
C VAL A 1071 -17.49 4.57 47.29
N THR A 1072 -16.79 3.99 46.32
CA THR A 1072 -17.36 3.21 45.22
C THR A 1072 -16.60 1.90 45.04
N TYR A 1073 -17.29 0.77 45.16
CA TYR A 1073 -16.77 -0.54 44.75
C TYR A 1073 -17.12 -0.86 43.30
N TYR A 1074 -16.25 -1.62 42.64
CA TYR A 1074 -16.34 -2.05 41.25
C TYR A 1074 -16.15 -3.56 41.18
N TYR A 1075 -17.21 -4.27 40.79
CA TYR A 1075 -17.25 -5.72 40.69
C TYR A 1075 -17.21 -6.14 39.23
N TYR A 1076 -16.32 -7.08 38.94
CA TYR A 1076 -16.13 -7.63 37.61
C TYR A 1076 -16.58 -9.09 37.59
N ASP A 1077 -17.15 -9.54 36.48
CA ASP A 1077 -17.41 -10.96 36.29
C ASP A 1077 -16.10 -11.76 36.31
N ALA A 1078 -16.10 -12.87 37.06
CA ALA A 1078 -14.91 -13.69 37.25
C ALA A 1078 -14.51 -14.51 36.00
N THR A 1079 -15.37 -14.56 34.97
CA THR A 1079 -15.19 -15.37 33.75
C THR A 1079 -14.90 -14.53 32.50
N THR A 1080 -15.30 -13.25 32.47
CA THR A 1080 -15.18 -12.33 31.32
C THR A 1080 -14.48 -11.00 31.65
N PHE A 1081 -14.32 -10.69 32.94
CA PHE A 1081 -13.72 -9.45 33.49
C PHE A 1081 -14.41 -8.15 33.07
N LEU A 1082 -15.66 -8.22 32.62
CA LEU A 1082 -16.54 -7.08 32.40
C LEU A 1082 -17.05 -6.55 33.75
N LEU A 1083 -17.21 -5.23 33.87
CA LEU A 1083 -17.75 -4.59 35.08
C LEU A 1083 -19.23 -4.95 35.19
N THR A 1084 -19.65 -5.81 36.11
CA THR A 1084 -21.05 -6.25 36.23
C THR A 1084 -21.88 -5.45 37.23
N ARG A 1085 -21.23 -4.89 38.25
CA ARG A 1085 -21.88 -4.15 39.33
C ARG A 1085 -20.94 -3.07 39.88
N THR A 1086 -21.46 -1.89 40.17
CA THR A 1086 -20.84 -0.96 41.13
C THR A 1086 -21.72 -0.82 42.35
N LEU A 1087 -21.12 -0.45 43.48
CA LEU A 1087 -21.80 -0.24 44.77
C LEU A 1087 -21.33 1.09 45.36
N ASP A 1088 -22.27 1.97 45.71
CA ASP A 1088 -21.98 3.30 46.26
C ASP A 1088 -21.83 3.29 47.80
N THR A 1089 -21.55 4.47 48.37
CA THR A 1089 -21.36 4.67 49.82
C THR A 1089 -22.63 4.43 50.64
N ASN A 1090 -23.81 4.45 49.99
CA ASN A 1090 -25.12 4.17 50.56
C ASN A 1090 -25.55 2.72 50.34
N CYS A 1091 -24.63 1.86 49.86
CA CYS A 1091 -24.88 0.48 49.45
C CYS A 1091 -25.94 0.30 48.34
N ARG A 1092 -26.14 1.33 47.50
CA ARG A 1092 -26.93 1.24 46.28
C ARG A 1092 -26.10 0.60 45.17
N ASN A 1093 -26.73 -0.26 44.38
CA ASN A 1093 -26.08 -0.94 43.28
C ASN A 1093 -26.37 -0.20 41.97
N THR A 1094 -25.42 -0.26 41.03
CA THR A 1094 -25.69 -0.04 39.61
C THR A 1094 -25.22 -1.29 38.88
N TYR A 1095 -26.10 -1.92 38.10
CA TYR A 1095 -25.80 -3.17 37.39
C TYR A 1095 -25.55 -2.92 35.90
N TYR A 1096 -24.70 -3.73 35.29
CA TYR A 1096 -24.25 -3.59 33.92
C TYR A 1096 -24.44 -4.93 33.19
N GLU A 1097 -25.33 -4.96 32.20
CA GLU A 1097 -25.64 -6.15 31.39
C GLU A 1097 -24.95 -6.03 30.03
N TYR A 1098 -24.38 -7.15 29.55
CA TYR A 1098 -23.63 -7.23 28.30
C TYR A 1098 -24.30 -8.20 27.31
N ASP A 1099 -23.93 -8.09 26.04
CA ASP A 1099 -24.40 -9.00 24.98
C ASP A 1099 -23.43 -10.17 24.67
N SER A 1100 -23.79 -10.95 23.65
CA SER A 1100 -23.06 -12.13 23.16
C SER A 1100 -21.64 -11.88 22.67
N LEU A 1101 -21.26 -10.62 22.41
CA LEU A 1101 -19.91 -10.20 22.05
C LEU A 1101 -19.24 -9.36 23.14
N MET A 1102 -19.75 -9.41 24.37
CA MET A 1102 -19.20 -8.68 25.52
C MET A 1102 -19.27 -7.15 25.36
N ARG A 1103 -20.18 -6.63 24.51
CA ARG A 1103 -20.49 -5.19 24.41
C ARG A 1103 -21.49 -4.82 25.50
N LEU A 1104 -21.35 -3.62 26.09
CA LEU A 1104 -22.33 -3.13 27.07
C LEU A 1104 -23.69 -2.97 26.39
N LYS A 1105 -24.74 -3.46 27.06
CA LYS A 1105 -26.11 -3.49 26.55
C LYS A 1105 -27.07 -2.69 27.43
N ARG A 1106 -26.97 -2.79 28.76
CA ARG A 1106 -27.85 -2.04 29.69
C ARG A 1106 -27.09 -1.62 30.94
N ILE A 1107 -27.45 -0.45 31.47
CA ILE A 1107 -27.13 -0.01 32.83
C ILE A 1107 -28.44 0.06 33.60
N LYS A 1108 -28.48 -0.51 34.81
CA LYS A 1108 -29.66 -0.56 35.68
C LYS A 1108 -29.37 0.03 37.06
N ASP A 1109 -30.39 0.60 37.69
CA ASP A 1109 -30.33 1.09 39.06
C ASP A 1109 -30.40 -0.05 40.10
N HIS A 1110 -30.42 0.33 41.38
CA HIS A 1110 -30.48 -0.60 42.52
C HIS A 1110 -31.78 -1.42 42.55
N ASP A 1111 -32.87 -0.84 42.08
CA ASP A 1111 -34.21 -1.45 42.04
C ASP A 1111 -34.42 -2.31 40.78
N GLY A 1112 -33.45 -2.31 39.86
CA GLY A 1112 -33.42 -3.12 38.64
C GLY A 1112 -34.02 -2.43 37.40
N ASN A 1113 -34.42 -1.16 37.50
CA ASN A 1113 -34.91 -0.38 36.36
C ASN A 1113 -33.73 -0.04 35.44
N THR A 1114 -33.98 -0.05 34.12
CA THR A 1114 -32.99 0.43 33.13
C THR A 1114 -32.82 1.94 33.25
N ILE A 1115 -31.60 2.38 33.57
CA ILE A 1115 -31.16 3.78 33.48
C ILE A 1115 -30.83 4.10 32.01
N GLU A 1116 -30.06 3.22 31.37
CA GLU A 1116 -29.63 3.35 29.97
C GLU A 1116 -29.73 1.99 29.27
N GLU A 1117 -30.29 1.95 28.05
CA GLU A 1117 -30.23 0.78 27.18
C GLU A 1117 -29.49 1.13 25.88
N TYR A 1118 -28.37 0.44 25.69
CA TYR A 1118 -27.56 0.41 24.49
C TYR A 1118 -28.14 -0.69 23.60
N ASP A 1119 -29.25 -0.40 22.93
CA ASP A 1119 -29.83 -1.36 21.99
C ASP A 1119 -28.97 -1.41 20.72
N ASN A 1120 -28.21 -2.49 20.57
CA ASN A 1120 -27.46 -2.80 19.35
C ASN A 1120 -28.38 -3.20 18.16
N ASN A 1121 -29.71 -3.07 18.29
CA ASN A 1121 -30.57 -2.82 17.12
C ASN A 1121 -30.32 -1.40 16.59
N TYR A 1122 -29.33 -1.27 15.70
CA TYR A 1122 -28.92 -0.04 15.02
C TYR A 1122 -30.13 0.76 14.50
N ARG A 1123 -30.52 1.80 15.23
CA ARG A 1123 -31.57 2.72 14.80
C ARG A 1123 -31.06 3.61 13.68
N THR A 1124 -31.89 3.75 12.66
CA THR A 1124 -31.85 4.81 11.64
C THR A 1124 -31.66 6.19 12.28
N ASN A 1125 -30.72 6.96 11.73
CA ASN A 1125 -30.69 8.43 11.81
C ASN A 1125 -31.22 9.00 10.50
#